data_AF-A0A370CI47-F1
#
_entry.id   AF-A0A370CI47-F1
#
_cell.length_a   1.000
_cell.length_b   1.000
_cell.length_c   1.000
_cell.angle_alpha   90.00
_cell.angle_beta   90.00
_cell.angle_gamma   90.00
#
_symmetry.space_group_name_H-M   'P 1'
#
loop_
_entity.id
_entity.type
_entity.pdbx_description
1 polymer ?
#
loop_
_entity_poly.entity_id
_entity_poly.type
_entity_poly.pdbx_seq_one_letter_code
_entity_poly.pdbx_strand_id
1 'polypeptide(L)'
;MPILTFQTFDDAWDELIQTGHFSLNNAALSLKELYQLYGYVKICSAPLSIYLCDIRLIPTHTIKSDMPSDVLTQAINTLEQTLLNLLNHDRWQLIQLNKIELIENLSLSDDFYYNFLSTSYHSNLKKLNLYLPKASLEPYFMQFLKNNPELETLALDLAYESNGFIEELASSITNSPIKKLDLGNTHLDSNAYNALDSLLDNNYYLQLSVPNADHENEELHDRYTQLAQRAAKKGHKRFREEQLTQHKLLIIAENVLRQKRGLTDFFKQCNNLPMTTDRMDFDGISEYVPQVYKKHPIYINRNHRAFRLDWLMPLDFDQQKTVAHHLIDVAIEMKDGQTIIAILEEVKAQDEEGFATLLRAGEENSALAIFTKFDNKHNRPPSWLKPVKRYIEQHVKCLIPRFEKLSSHQDLYRLLREFRDHLTNYLLTMDERSEWPAFLKFITGISAHLKERKDEWDHAFKTLVKAVDAGTNSEQPLVSERIRELRQYILPLAYQSNHVKKGWGNSSKLNDGNYRYVRNVDRVADDLRIQLTIQEDPEKAAMQAEINALKATLKEKDEIIKAKDAHIESLENGASSSYSNNLRHTKSPTFYGSDSDLAQRPLQKKPTPSYVGIFASVKPPFESSSESERGSPGTYSPTTSSWGGGSYGD
;
A
#
# COMPACT_ATOMS: atom_id res chain seq x y z
N MET A 1 -42.13 -11.15 0.99
CA MET A 1 -43.34 -10.67 1.68
C MET A 1 -43.47 -11.45 2.98
N PRO A 2 -44.21 -10.98 4.00
CA PRO A 2 -44.68 -11.90 5.04
C PRO A 2 -45.50 -13.02 4.38
N ILE A 3 -45.39 -14.23 4.92
CA ILE A 3 -46.19 -15.37 4.46
C ILE A 3 -47.56 -15.24 5.13
N LEU A 4 -48.62 -15.26 4.34
CA LEU A 4 -49.99 -15.40 4.86
C LEU A 4 -50.12 -16.82 5.39
N THR A 5 -50.57 -16.97 6.63
CA THR A 5 -50.82 -18.26 7.27
C THR A 5 -52.31 -18.36 7.60
N PHE A 6 -52.94 -19.49 7.26
CA PHE A 6 -54.39 -19.65 7.38
C PHE A 6 -54.75 -20.64 8.49
N GLN A 7 -55.94 -20.49 9.05
CA GLN A 7 -56.48 -21.35 10.12
C GLN A 7 -57.44 -22.43 9.59
N THR A 8 -57.80 -22.38 8.30
CA THR A 8 -58.66 -23.37 7.65
C THR A 8 -57.95 -23.98 6.43
N PHE A 9 -58.30 -25.23 6.11
CA PHE A 9 -57.78 -25.90 4.92
C PHE A 9 -58.19 -25.21 3.62
N ASP A 10 -59.46 -24.80 3.51
CA ASP A 10 -60.01 -24.24 2.27
C ASP A 10 -59.33 -22.91 1.90
N ASP A 11 -59.07 -22.02 2.86
CA ASP A 11 -58.34 -20.77 2.60
C ASP A 11 -56.89 -21.03 2.13
N ALA A 12 -56.18 -21.96 2.78
CA ALA A 12 -54.82 -22.35 2.42
C ALA A 12 -54.75 -23.09 1.07
N TRP A 13 -55.82 -23.78 0.70
CA TRP A 13 -55.97 -24.49 -0.57
C TRP A 13 -56.20 -23.54 -1.74
N ASP A 14 -57.05 -22.52 -1.56
CA ASP A 14 -57.27 -21.49 -2.57
C ASP A 14 -56.02 -20.61 -2.78
N GLU A 15 -55.24 -20.33 -1.72
CA GLU A 15 -53.91 -19.71 -1.85
C GLU A 15 -52.93 -20.63 -2.62
N LEU A 16 -52.85 -21.92 -2.28
CA LEU A 16 -51.99 -22.90 -2.97
C LEU A 16 -52.27 -22.96 -4.47
N ILE A 17 -53.55 -22.93 -4.88
CA ILE A 17 -53.95 -22.92 -6.29
C ILE A 17 -53.54 -21.61 -6.99
N GLN A 18 -53.58 -20.48 -6.29
CA GLN A 18 -53.30 -19.16 -6.87
C GLN A 18 -51.81 -18.81 -6.91
N THR A 19 -51.02 -19.19 -5.90
CA THR A 19 -49.62 -18.73 -5.72
C THR A 19 -48.59 -19.86 -5.59
N GLY A 20 -49.03 -21.11 -5.43
CA GLY A 20 -48.15 -22.25 -5.17
C GLY A 20 -47.68 -22.38 -3.72
N HIS A 21 -48.23 -21.57 -2.80
CA HIS A 21 -47.88 -21.59 -1.37
C HIS A 21 -49.02 -22.17 -0.53
N PHE A 22 -48.84 -23.36 0.03
CA PHE A 22 -49.76 -23.90 1.05
C PHE A 22 -49.27 -23.50 2.45
N SER A 23 -50.12 -22.87 3.26
CA SER A 23 -49.71 -22.35 4.57
C SER A 23 -50.79 -22.50 5.64
N LEU A 24 -50.57 -23.41 6.59
CA LEU A 24 -51.45 -23.60 7.75
C LEU A 24 -50.74 -23.25 9.06
N ASN A 25 -51.49 -22.65 9.98
CA ASN A 25 -51.03 -22.29 11.32
C ASN A 25 -52.16 -22.48 12.35
N ASN A 26 -51.90 -23.19 13.46
CA ASN A 26 -52.88 -23.49 14.51
C ASN A 26 -54.16 -24.14 13.96
N ALA A 27 -54.00 -25.14 13.09
CA ALA A 27 -55.08 -25.74 12.30
C ALA A 27 -55.14 -27.27 12.46
N ALA A 28 -56.28 -27.84 12.08
CA ALA A 28 -56.41 -29.28 11.89
C ALA A 28 -56.23 -29.64 10.41
N LEU A 29 -55.65 -30.80 10.13
CA LEU A 29 -55.49 -31.32 8.78
C LEU A 29 -55.80 -32.82 8.76
N SER A 30 -56.81 -33.24 8.01
CA SER A 30 -57.24 -34.64 7.98
C SER A 30 -56.50 -35.48 6.92
N LEU A 31 -56.56 -36.80 7.08
CA LEU A 31 -56.04 -37.74 6.06
C LEU A 31 -56.66 -37.52 4.66
N LYS A 32 -57.92 -37.07 4.57
CA LYS A 32 -58.59 -36.73 3.30
C LYS A 32 -57.91 -35.52 2.64
N GLU A 33 -57.62 -34.49 3.42
CA GLU A 33 -57.00 -33.24 2.96
C GLU A 33 -55.54 -33.46 2.58
N LEU A 34 -54.80 -34.31 3.31
CA LEU A 34 -53.48 -34.79 2.92
C LEU A 34 -53.48 -35.52 1.55
N TYR A 35 -54.45 -36.39 1.29
CA TYR A 35 -54.59 -37.03 -0.03
C TYR A 35 -54.98 -36.03 -1.13
N GLN A 36 -55.78 -35.02 -0.82
CA GLN A 36 -56.15 -33.94 -1.75
C GLN A 36 -54.93 -33.08 -2.13
N LEU A 37 -54.10 -32.71 -1.14
CA LEU A 37 -52.79 -32.07 -1.36
C LEU A 37 -51.86 -32.93 -2.22
N TYR A 38 -51.68 -34.20 -1.87
CA TYR A 38 -50.79 -35.10 -2.60
C TYR A 38 -51.25 -35.31 -4.05
N GLY A 39 -52.55 -35.41 -4.27
CA GLY A 39 -53.15 -35.47 -5.61
C GLY A 39 -52.85 -34.23 -6.46
N TYR A 40 -52.92 -33.03 -5.87
CA TYR A 40 -52.59 -31.77 -6.56
C TYR A 40 -51.08 -31.63 -6.84
N VAL A 41 -50.22 -31.85 -5.83
CA VAL A 41 -48.76 -31.76 -5.98
C VAL A 41 -48.26 -32.66 -7.10
N LYS A 42 -48.83 -33.86 -7.24
CA LYS A 42 -48.50 -34.84 -8.27
C LYS A 42 -48.87 -34.42 -9.70
N ILE A 43 -49.90 -33.59 -9.89
CA ILE A 43 -50.30 -33.08 -11.22
C ILE A 43 -49.76 -31.67 -11.51
N CYS A 44 -49.33 -30.95 -10.48
CA CYS A 44 -48.77 -29.61 -10.65
C CYS A 44 -47.42 -29.66 -11.36
N SER A 45 -47.21 -28.74 -12.31
CA SER A 45 -45.93 -28.54 -13.01
C SER A 45 -45.11 -27.39 -12.45
N ALA A 46 -45.72 -26.51 -11.65
CA ALA A 46 -45.04 -25.40 -10.99
C ALA A 46 -44.29 -25.88 -9.73
N PRO A 47 -43.24 -25.16 -9.30
CA PRO A 47 -42.63 -25.38 -7.99
C PRO A 47 -43.55 -24.86 -6.88
N LEU A 48 -43.54 -25.53 -5.73
CA LEU A 48 -44.46 -25.28 -4.62
C LEU A 48 -43.74 -24.97 -3.30
N SER A 49 -44.47 -24.47 -2.30
CA SER A 49 -44.00 -24.29 -0.92
C SER A 49 -45.03 -24.79 0.08
N ILE A 50 -44.59 -25.45 1.15
CA ILE A 50 -45.47 -25.91 2.24
C ILE A 50 -45.00 -25.39 3.60
N TYR A 51 -45.90 -24.75 4.33
CA TYR A 51 -45.69 -24.31 5.70
C TYR A 51 -46.76 -24.97 6.60
N LEU A 52 -46.30 -25.73 7.58
CA LEU A 52 -47.13 -26.37 8.62
C LEU A 52 -46.59 -25.93 9.98
N CYS A 53 -47.38 -25.14 10.72
CA CYS A 53 -47.04 -24.66 12.06
C CYS A 53 -48.18 -24.99 13.05
N ASP A 54 -47.87 -25.63 14.18
CA ASP A 54 -48.85 -25.94 15.24
C ASP A 54 -50.08 -26.69 14.68
N ILE A 55 -49.82 -27.78 13.94
CA ILE A 55 -50.82 -28.54 13.16
C ILE A 55 -51.19 -29.84 13.86
N ARG A 56 -52.50 -30.18 13.88
CA ARG A 56 -53.04 -31.45 14.39
C ARG A 56 -53.55 -32.34 13.25
N LEU A 57 -52.94 -33.52 13.06
CA LEU A 57 -53.20 -34.44 11.94
C LEU A 57 -54.32 -35.45 12.26
N ILE A 58 -55.58 -35.08 11.99
CA ILE A 58 -56.74 -35.87 12.44
C ILE A 58 -57.01 -37.08 11.51
N PRO A 59 -57.10 -38.32 12.04
CA PRO A 59 -57.50 -39.47 11.24
C PRO A 59 -58.97 -39.36 10.79
N THR A 60 -59.33 -39.90 9.63
CA THR A 60 -60.64 -39.74 8.97
C THR A 60 -61.87 -40.29 9.71
N HIS A 61 -61.69 -40.85 10.90
CA HIS A 61 -62.76 -41.29 11.78
C HIS A 61 -62.54 -40.68 13.17
N THR A 62 -63.60 -40.08 13.73
CA THR A 62 -63.57 -39.54 15.10
C THR A 62 -63.08 -40.62 16.07
N ILE A 63 -61.94 -40.38 16.71
CA ILE A 63 -61.35 -41.29 17.69
C ILE A 63 -62.33 -41.36 18.86
N LYS A 64 -63.00 -42.51 19.00
CA LYS A 64 -63.70 -42.85 20.23
C LYS A 64 -62.67 -43.32 21.24
N SER A 65 -62.88 -43.01 22.52
CA SER A 65 -62.06 -43.44 23.66
C SER A 65 -61.77 -44.95 23.67
N ASP A 66 -62.67 -45.73 23.07
CA ASP A 66 -62.71 -47.19 23.16
C ASP A 66 -62.08 -47.88 21.93
N MET A 67 -61.34 -47.15 21.09
CA MET A 67 -60.72 -47.69 19.87
C MET A 67 -59.52 -48.62 20.23
N PRO A 68 -59.42 -49.84 19.65
CA PRO A 68 -58.29 -50.74 19.92
C PRO A 68 -56.94 -50.14 19.51
N SER A 69 -55.92 -50.39 20.35
CA SER A 69 -54.56 -49.83 20.18
C SER A 69 -53.95 -50.08 18.79
N ASP A 70 -54.17 -51.27 18.23
CA ASP A 70 -53.62 -51.64 16.92
C ASP A 70 -54.24 -50.83 15.77
N VAL A 71 -55.53 -50.52 15.88
CA VAL A 71 -56.28 -49.70 14.90
C VAL A 71 -55.84 -48.25 14.98
N LEU A 72 -55.62 -47.72 16.19
CA LEU A 72 -55.09 -46.39 16.40
C LEU A 72 -53.66 -46.26 15.83
N THR A 73 -52.81 -47.25 16.10
CA THR A 73 -51.44 -47.35 15.56
C THR A 73 -51.45 -47.40 14.03
N GLN A 74 -52.33 -48.21 13.42
CA GLN A 74 -52.47 -48.27 11.96
C GLN A 74 -52.93 -46.93 11.37
N ALA A 75 -53.85 -46.22 12.04
CA ALA A 75 -54.32 -44.90 11.60
C ALA A 75 -53.21 -43.84 11.67
N ILE A 76 -52.43 -43.81 12.76
CA ILE A 76 -51.24 -42.95 12.91
C ILE A 76 -50.22 -43.23 11.81
N ASN A 77 -49.83 -44.49 11.62
CA ASN A 77 -48.86 -44.88 10.59
C ASN A 77 -49.35 -44.49 9.18
N THR A 78 -50.66 -44.54 8.93
CA THR A 78 -51.26 -44.11 7.65
C THR A 78 -51.19 -42.60 7.45
N LEU A 79 -51.40 -41.80 8.50
CA LEU A 79 -51.21 -40.34 8.48
C LEU A 79 -49.76 -39.97 8.21
N GLU A 80 -48.82 -40.53 8.99
CA GLU A 80 -47.38 -40.25 8.86
C GLU A 80 -46.85 -40.64 7.48
N GLN A 81 -47.19 -41.83 6.98
CA GLN A 81 -46.78 -42.25 5.64
C GLN A 81 -47.44 -41.39 4.55
N THR A 82 -48.66 -40.88 4.74
CA THR A 82 -49.27 -39.98 3.74
C THR A 82 -48.61 -38.59 3.76
N LEU A 83 -48.28 -38.04 4.93
CA LEU A 83 -47.51 -36.81 5.05
C LEU A 83 -46.09 -36.97 4.48
N LEU A 84 -45.42 -38.09 4.74
CA LEU A 84 -44.11 -38.42 4.18
C LEU A 84 -44.15 -38.47 2.64
N ASN A 85 -45.12 -39.17 2.07
CA ASN A 85 -45.31 -39.22 0.60
C ASN A 85 -45.65 -37.83 -0.01
N LEU A 86 -46.34 -36.97 0.73
CA LEU A 86 -46.59 -35.58 0.34
C LEU A 86 -45.28 -34.76 0.34
N LEU A 87 -44.51 -34.84 1.42
CA LEU A 87 -43.30 -34.03 1.62
C LEU A 87 -42.13 -34.49 0.75
N ASN A 88 -41.98 -35.79 0.49
CA ASN A 88 -40.89 -36.35 -0.32
C ASN A 88 -40.96 -35.99 -1.82
N HIS A 89 -41.96 -35.22 -2.28
CA HIS A 89 -42.09 -34.86 -3.69
C HIS A 89 -41.03 -33.85 -4.15
N ASP A 90 -40.54 -34.01 -5.39
CA ASP A 90 -39.54 -33.14 -6.03
C ASP A 90 -39.99 -31.68 -6.27
N ARG A 91 -41.28 -31.36 -6.05
CA ARG A 91 -41.88 -30.05 -6.35
C ARG A 91 -41.60 -28.97 -5.31
N TRP A 92 -41.24 -29.34 -4.09
CA TRP A 92 -41.07 -28.37 -3.01
C TRP A 92 -39.78 -27.58 -3.14
N GLN A 93 -39.90 -26.25 -3.29
CA GLN A 93 -38.79 -25.30 -3.13
C GLN A 93 -38.65 -24.80 -1.70
N LEU A 94 -39.71 -24.90 -0.90
CA LEU A 94 -39.69 -24.71 0.55
C LEU A 94 -40.50 -25.79 1.26
N ILE A 95 -39.93 -26.32 2.34
CA ILE A 95 -40.62 -27.11 3.36
C ILE A 95 -40.41 -26.42 4.72
N GLN A 96 -41.49 -26.15 5.45
CA GLN A 96 -41.45 -25.71 6.85
C GLN A 96 -42.35 -26.61 7.70
N LEU A 97 -41.75 -27.29 8.67
CA LEU A 97 -42.42 -28.17 9.63
C LEU A 97 -42.09 -27.71 11.06
N ASN A 98 -43.09 -27.19 11.78
CA ASN A 98 -42.95 -26.78 13.17
C ASN A 98 -44.15 -27.30 13.98
N LYS A 99 -43.90 -27.98 15.11
CA LYS A 99 -44.90 -28.53 16.03
C LYS A 99 -46.09 -29.21 15.32
N ILE A 100 -45.80 -30.35 14.70
CA ILE A 100 -46.83 -31.20 14.11
C ILE A 100 -47.19 -32.29 15.12
N GLU A 101 -48.43 -32.23 15.60
CA GLU A 101 -49.08 -33.22 16.43
C GLU A 101 -49.96 -34.13 15.57
N LEU A 102 -50.11 -35.38 15.98
CA LEU A 102 -51.08 -36.32 15.40
C LEU A 102 -52.43 -36.17 16.11
N ILE A 103 -52.40 -36.41 17.41
CA ILE A 103 -53.53 -36.44 18.35
C ILE A 103 -53.03 -35.70 19.60
N GLU A 104 -53.92 -35.16 20.44
CA GLU A 104 -53.57 -34.29 21.57
C GLU A 104 -52.33 -34.75 22.37
N ASN A 105 -51.25 -33.96 22.31
CA ASN A 105 -49.94 -34.20 22.95
C ASN A 105 -49.08 -35.34 22.37
N LEU A 106 -49.44 -35.94 21.23
CA LEU A 106 -48.64 -36.94 20.50
C LEU A 106 -47.98 -36.31 19.27
N SER A 107 -46.65 -36.14 19.31
CA SER A 107 -45.85 -35.68 18.16
C SER A 107 -45.66 -36.76 17.10
N LEU A 108 -45.24 -36.34 15.91
CA LEU A 108 -44.67 -37.24 14.90
C LEU A 108 -43.56 -38.16 15.46
N SER A 109 -43.47 -39.37 14.93
CA SER A 109 -42.58 -40.46 15.36
C SER A 109 -41.13 -40.28 14.90
N ASP A 110 -40.20 -40.92 15.60
CA ASP A 110 -38.78 -40.98 15.19
C ASP A 110 -38.62 -41.62 13.81
N ASP A 111 -39.44 -42.63 13.51
CA ASP A 111 -39.48 -43.30 12.21
C ASP A 111 -39.93 -42.34 11.10
N PHE A 112 -40.87 -41.43 11.35
CA PHE A 112 -41.23 -40.40 10.38
C PHE A 112 -40.03 -39.50 10.07
N TYR A 113 -39.34 -38.96 11.09
CA TYR A 113 -38.16 -38.09 10.87
C TYR A 113 -36.99 -38.85 10.22
N TYR A 114 -36.72 -40.09 10.64
CA TYR A 114 -35.73 -40.97 10.03
C TYR A 114 -36.02 -41.17 8.54
N ASN A 115 -37.26 -41.56 8.19
CA ASN A 115 -37.63 -41.79 6.80
C ASN A 115 -37.59 -40.49 5.99
N PHE A 116 -38.09 -39.37 6.53
CA PHE A 116 -38.01 -38.07 5.86
C PHE A 116 -36.57 -37.69 5.54
N LEU A 117 -35.67 -37.70 6.53
CA LEU A 117 -34.28 -37.28 6.35
C LEU A 117 -33.45 -38.24 5.47
N SER A 118 -33.70 -39.55 5.56
CA SER A 118 -32.96 -40.56 4.79
C SER A 118 -33.44 -40.73 3.35
N THR A 119 -34.73 -40.48 3.06
CA THR A 119 -35.31 -40.68 1.71
C THR A 119 -35.52 -39.39 0.91
N SER A 120 -35.49 -38.22 1.56
CA SER A 120 -35.68 -36.93 0.88
C SER A 120 -34.46 -36.47 0.08
N TYR A 121 -34.51 -36.71 -1.23
CA TYR A 121 -33.66 -36.05 -2.22
C TYR A 121 -34.51 -35.07 -3.03
N HIS A 122 -34.33 -33.77 -2.79
CA HIS A 122 -35.00 -32.70 -3.51
C HIS A 122 -34.00 -31.90 -4.34
N SER A 123 -33.99 -32.13 -5.65
CA SER A 123 -33.23 -31.30 -6.60
C SER A 123 -33.61 -29.80 -6.52
N ASN A 124 -34.85 -29.49 -6.15
CA ASN A 124 -35.39 -28.13 -6.16
C ASN A 124 -35.43 -27.42 -4.78
N LEU A 125 -35.13 -28.09 -3.67
CA LEU A 125 -35.36 -27.51 -2.33
C LEU A 125 -34.38 -26.39 -2.02
N LYS A 126 -34.90 -25.15 -1.97
CA LYS A 126 -34.13 -23.94 -1.66
C LYS A 126 -34.18 -23.56 -0.19
N LYS A 127 -35.21 -24.00 0.55
CA LYS A 127 -35.44 -23.59 1.93
C LYS A 127 -35.99 -24.74 2.77
N LEU A 128 -35.37 -25.01 3.91
CA LEU A 128 -35.89 -25.92 4.93
C LEU A 128 -36.06 -25.15 6.24
N ASN A 129 -37.18 -25.38 6.91
CA ASN A 129 -37.36 -25.06 8.32
C ASN A 129 -37.85 -26.32 9.04
N LEU A 130 -37.09 -26.80 10.03
CA LEU A 130 -37.31 -28.10 10.66
C LEU A 130 -37.05 -28.05 12.17
N TYR A 131 -37.97 -28.64 12.93
CA TYR A 131 -37.78 -29.01 14.32
C TYR A 131 -37.22 -30.44 14.41
N LEU A 132 -36.07 -30.63 15.08
CA LEU A 132 -35.50 -31.96 15.35
C LEU A 132 -35.78 -32.37 16.82
N PRO A 133 -36.59 -33.41 17.06
CA PRO A 133 -36.96 -33.80 18.43
C PRO A 133 -35.86 -34.50 19.23
N LYS A 134 -34.85 -35.12 18.58
CA LYS A 134 -33.86 -35.99 19.23
C LYS A 134 -32.50 -36.03 18.50
N ALA A 135 -31.42 -36.11 19.28
CA ALA A 135 -30.04 -36.25 18.78
C ALA A 135 -29.80 -37.50 17.90
N SER A 136 -30.59 -38.57 18.06
CA SER A 136 -30.51 -39.77 17.20
C SER A 136 -30.78 -39.49 15.71
N LEU A 137 -31.35 -38.33 15.38
CA LEU A 137 -31.65 -37.92 14.01
C LEU A 137 -30.49 -37.16 13.32
N GLU A 138 -29.49 -36.71 14.08
CA GLU A 138 -28.38 -35.89 13.59
C GLU A 138 -27.63 -36.51 12.40
N PRO A 139 -27.23 -37.80 12.38
CA PRO A 139 -26.50 -38.37 11.25
C PRO A 139 -27.32 -38.36 9.96
N TYR A 140 -28.63 -38.57 10.06
CA TYR A 140 -29.55 -38.55 8.93
C TYR A 140 -29.81 -37.12 8.43
N PHE A 141 -29.84 -36.13 9.34
CA PHE A 141 -29.89 -34.72 8.96
C PHE A 141 -28.59 -34.28 8.25
N MET A 142 -27.43 -34.71 8.73
CA MET A 142 -26.15 -34.44 8.07
C MET A 142 -26.03 -35.15 6.71
N GLN A 143 -26.65 -36.32 6.54
CA GLN A 143 -26.80 -36.99 5.25
C GLN A 143 -27.77 -36.23 4.32
N PHE A 144 -28.91 -35.77 4.84
CA PHE A 144 -29.89 -34.95 4.13
C PHE A 144 -29.23 -33.68 3.56
N LEU A 145 -28.43 -32.95 4.35
CA LEU A 145 -27.74 -31.75 3.88
C LEU A 145 -26.74 -32.05 2.76
N LYS A 146 -26.02 -33.18 2.85
CA LYS A 146 -25.09 -33.65 1.80
C LYS A 146 -25.85 -34.05 0.52
N ASN A 147 -27.09 -34.54 0.64
CA ASN A 147 -27.97 -34.93 -0.46
C ASN A 147 -28.72 -33.76 -1.11
N ASN A 148 -28.89 -32.62 -0.43
CA ASN A 148 -29.68 -31.47 -0.90
C ASN A 148 -28.78 -30.23 -1.14
N PRO A 149 -27.82 -30.27 -2.08
CA PRO A 149 -26.80 -29.24 -2.27
C PRO A 149 -27.34 -27.91 -2.83
N GLU A 150 -28.61 -27.85 -3.23
CA GLU A 150 -29.25 -26.65 -3.76
C GLU A 150 -29.86 -25.73 -2.67
N LEU A 151 -29.78 -26.14 -1.40
CA LEU A 151 -30.35 -25.45 -0.24
C LEU A 151 -29.69 -24.09 0.04
N GLU A 152 -30.49 -23.02 0.08
CA GLU A 152 -30.01 -21.65 0.32
C GLU A 152 -30.42 -21.07 1.69
N THR A 153 -31.41 -21.67 2.35
CA THR A 153 -31.89 -21.27 3.68
C THR A 153 -32.12 -22.52 4.52
N LEU A 154 -31.52 -22.55 5.69
CA LEU A 154 -31.81 -23.52 6.73
C LEU A 154 -32.30 -22.78 7.97
N ALA A 155 -33.46 -23.17 8.48
CA ALA A 155 -33.89 -22.91 9.84
C ALA A 155 -33.99 -24.24 10.59
N LEU A 156 -33.43 -24.30 11.81
CA LEU A 156 -33.28 -25.52 12.57
C LEU A 156 -33.50 -25.25 14.07
N ASP A 157 -34.57 -25.80 14.62
CA ASP A 157 -34.84 -25.81 16.07
C ASP A 157 -34.49 -27.20 16.62
N LEU A 158 -33.61 -27.28 17.62
CA LEU A 158 -33.32 -28.53 18.33
C LEU A 158 -34.11 -28.60 19.64
N ALA A 159 -34.80 -29.71 19.88
CA ALA A 159 -35.58 -29.95 21.11
C ALA A 159 -34.73 -30.37 22.33
N TYR A 160 -33.40 -30.36 22.18
CA TYR A 160 -32.45 -30.98 23.09
C TYR A 160 -31.10 -30.24 23.03
N GLU A 161 -30.28 -30.40 24.06
CA GLU A 161 -28.93 -29.84 24.11
C GLU A 161 -28.00 -30.63 23.17
N SER A 162 -27.53 -30.00 22.10
CA SER A 162 -26.63 -30.63 21.13
C SER A 162 -25.19 -30.68 21.63
N ASN A 163 -24.58 -31.87 21.62
CA ASN A 163 -23.16 -32.06 21.94
C ASN A 163 -22.34 -32.19 20.64
N GLY A 164 -21.65 -31.12 20.24
CA GLY A 164 -20.78 -31.08 19.05
C GLY A 164 -21.49 -31.05 17.68
N PHE A 165 -22.79 -31.38 17.57
CA PHE A 165 -23.50 -31.38 16.29
C PHE A 165 -23.53 -30.02 15.58
N ILE A 166 -23.63 -28.90 16.30
CA ILE A 166 -23.53 -27.55 15.72
C ILE A 166 -22.13 -27.31 15.12
N GLU A 167 -21.08 -27.98 15.62
CA GLU A 167 -19.73 -27.94 15.07
C GLU A 167 -19.61 -28.72 13.75
N GLU A 168 -20.21 -29.92 13.63
CA GLU A 168 -20.28 -30.66 12.36
C GLU A 168 -21.15 -29.93 11.32
N LEU A 169 -22.26 -29.32 11.78
CA LEU A 169 -23.14 -28.49 10.96
C LEU A 169 -22.37 -27.29 10.40
N ALA A 170 -21.74 -26.49 11.26
CA ALA A 170 -20.92 -25.33 10.86
C ALA A 170 -19.79 -25.71 9.89
N SER A 171 -19.10 -26.82 10.17
CA SER A 171 -18.04 -27.36 9.31
C SER A 171 -18.56 -27.75 7.92
N SER A 172 -19.75 -28.37 7.86
CA SER A 172 -20.36 -28.82 6.61
C SER A 172 -20.90 -27.66 5.76
N ILE A 173 -21.57 -26.68 6.39
CA ILE A 173 -22.19 -25.56 5.67
C ILE A 173 -21.20 -24.45 5.27
N THR A 174 -19.97 -24.49 5.78
CA THR A 174 -18.84 -23.59 5.45
C THR A 174 -18.52 -23.53 3.94
N ASN A 175 -18.88 -24.57 3.17
CA ASN A 175 -18.70 -24.62 1.70
C ASN A 175 -20.03 -24.77 0.93
N SER A 176 -21.18 -24.69 1.63
CA SER A 176 -22.51 -24.81 1.04
C SER A 176 -23.00 -23.49 0.42
N PRO A 177 -24.03 -23.49 -0.46
CA PRO A 177 -24.69 -22.28 -0.92
C PRO A 177 -25.71 -21.70 0.08
N ILE A 178 -25.70 -22.12 1.35
CA ILE A 178 -26.59 -21.59 2.38
C ILE A 178 -26.23 -20.12 2.67
N LYS A 179 -27.21 -19.24 2.44
CA LYS A 179 -27.14 -17.78 2.60
C LYS A 179 -27.80 -17.30 3.89
N LYS A 180 -28.72 -18.09 4.46
CA LYS A 180 -29.26 -17.87 5.80
C LYS A 180 -29.23 -19.17 6.61
N LEU A 181 -28.62 -19.12 7.80
CA LEU A 181 -28.85 -20.08 8.88
C LEU A 181 -29.68 -19.38 9.96
N ASP A 182 -30.71 -20.06 10.43
CA ASP A 182 -31.51 -19.68 11.59
C ASP A 182 -31.50 -20.83 12.57
N LEU A 183 -31.18 -20.57 13.84
CA LEU A 183 -31.12 -21.58 14.89
C LEU A 183 -32.25 -21.44 15.92
N GLY A 184 -33.19 -20.52 15.69
CA GLY A 184 -34.47 -20.44 16.40
C GLY A 184 -34.33 -20.31 17.92
N ASN A 185 -34.59 -21.40 18.63
CA ASN A 185 -34.55 -21.56 20.09
C ASN A 185 -33.54 -22.64 20.54
N THR A 186 -32.67 -23.10 19.63
CA THR A 186 -31.67 -24.15 19.90
C THR A 186 -30.74 -23.73 21.04
N HIS A 187 -30.54 -24.61 22.03
CA HIS A 187 -29.57 -24.37 23.08
C HIS A 187 -28.14 -24.47 22.53
N LEU A 188 -27.32 -23.43 22.76
CA LEU A 188 -25.94 -23.34 22.28
C LEU A 188 -24.95 -23.30 23.45
N ASP A 189 -23.93 -24.15 23.38
CA ASP A 189 -22.83 -24.21 24.34
C ASP A 189 -21.60 -23.39 23.89
N SER A 190 -20.57 -23.43 24.73
CA SER A 190 -19.29 -22.73 24.54
C SER A 190 -18.58 -23.09 23.21
N ASN A 191 -18.73 -24.32 22.72
CA ASN A 191 -18.11 -24.78 21.47
C ASN A 191 -18.98 -24.41 20.26
N ALA A 192 -20.30 -24.56 20.38
CA ALA A 192 -21.25 -24.15 19.35
C ALA A 192 -21.12 -22.66 19.01
N TYR A 193 -20.96 -21.78 20.02
CA TYR A 193 -20.64 -20.36 19.78
C TYR A 193 -19.34 -20.18 18.98
N ASN A 194 -18.25 -20.88 19.35
CA ASN A 194 -16.97 -20.79 18.66
C ASN A 194 -17.02 -21.31 17.21
N ALA A 195 -17.77 -22.38 16.97
CA ALA A 195 -17.94 -22.97 15.64
C ALA A 195 -18.80 -22.08 14.73
N LEU A 196 -19.84 -21.44 15.27
CA LEU A 196 -20.64 -20.46 14.55
C LEU A 196 -19.85 -19.18 14.26
N ASP A 197 -19.00 -18.73 15.18
CA ASP A 197 -18.10 -17.59 14.97
C ASP A 197 -17.07 -17.90 13.86
N SER A 198 -16.44 -19.07 13.94
CA SER A 198 -15.54 -19.60 12.90
C SER A 198 -16.23 -19.77 11.53
N LEU A 199 -17.53 -20.09 11.51
CA LEU A 199 -18.34 -20.13 10.31
C LEU A 199 -18.60 -18.72 9.74
N LEU A 200 -18.84 -17.70 10.58
CA LEU A 200 -18.94 -16.32 10.12
C LEU A 200 -17.64 -15.83 9.46
N ASP A 201 -16.49 -16.31 9.93
CA ASP A 201 -15.16 -16.05 9.35
C ASP A 201 -14.87 -16.82 8.05
N ASN A 202 -15.58 -17.92 7.78
CA ASN A 202 -15.35 -18.80 6.63
C ASN A 202 -16.46 -18.78 5.56
N ASN A 203 -17.61 -18.16 5.85
CA ASN A 203 -18.73 -17.92 4.92
C ASN A 203 -19.33 -16.50 5.08
N TYR A 204 -18.81 -15.54 4.29
CA TYR A 204 -19.26 -14.14 4.31
C TYR A 204 -20.57 -13.84 3.56
N TYR A 205 -21.23 -14.84 2.98
CA TYR A 205 -22.60 -14.67 2.48
C TYR A 205 -23.65 -15.07 3.51
N LEU A 206 -23.25 -15.80 4.56
CA LEU A 206 -24.15 -16.25 5.62
C LEU A 206 -24.68 -15.08 6.46
N GLN A 207 -26.01 -15.01 6.51
CA GLN A 207 -26.79 -14.33 7.53
C GLN A 207 -27.12 -15.37 8.61
N LEU A 208 -26.49 -15.26 9.78
CA LEU A 208 -26.79 -16.10 10.93
C LEU A 208 -27.86 -15.40 11.77
N SER A 209 -28.87 -16.15 12.18
CA SER A 209 -29.83 -15.74 13.22
C SER A 209 -29.52 -16.59 14.45
N VAL A 210 -28.93 -15.96 15.46
CA VAL A 210 -28.53 -16.59 16.72
C VAL A 210 -29.77 -16.63 17.64
N PRO A 211 -30.06 -17.74 18.34
CA PRO A 211 -31.11 -17.79 19.35
C PRO A 211 -30.85 -16.74 20.44
N ASN A 212 -31.90 -16.07 20.91
CA ASN A 212 -31.79 -15.24 22.12
C ASN A 212 -31.44 -16.16 23.30
N ALA A 213 -30.44 -15.78 24.10
CA ALA A 213 -29.99 -16.59 25.22
C ALA A 213 -29.94 -15.78 26.52
N ASP A 214 -30.92 -16.02 27.39
CA ASP A 214 -30.95 -15.56 28.78
C ASP A 214 -30.01 -16.44 29.63
N HIS A 215 -28.72 -16.42 29.30
CA HIS A 215 -27.68 -17.19 30.00
C HIS A 215 -27.43 -16.64 31.40
N GLU A 216 -27.60 -17.48 32.43
CA GLU A 216 -27.11 -17.19 33.79
C GLU A 216 -25.56 -17.18 33.88
N ASN A 217 -24.88 -17.79 32.90
CA ASN A 217 -23.43 -17.80 32.80
C ASN A 217 -22.90 -16.60 32.00
N GLU A 218 -22.20 -15.70 32.68
CA GLU A 218 -21.56 -14.49 32.14
C GLU A 218 -20.66 -14.79 30.92
N GLU A 219 -19.89 -15.89 30.94
CA GLU A 219 -19.00 -16.25 29.82
C GLU A 219 -19.79 -16.64 28.55
N LEU A 220 -20.91 -17.35 28.71
CA LEU A 220 -21.79 -17.70 27.60
C LEU A 220 -22.57 -16.48 27.10
N HIS A 221 -22.95 -15.56 28.00
CA HIS A 221 -23.59 -14.30 27.64
C HIS A 221 -22.65 -13.38 26.85
N ASP A 222 -21.36 -13.32 27.22
CA ASP A 222 -20.34 -12.57 26.47
C ASP A 222 -20.11 -13.16 25.07
N ARG A 223 -19.97 -14.49 24.96
CA ARG A 223 -19.82 -15.17 23.66
C ARG A 223 -21.05 -15.00 22.76
N TYR A 224 -22.26 -15.14 23.33
CA TYR A 224 -23.52 -14.82 22.66
C TYR A 224 -23.51 -13.38 22.15
N THR A 225 -23.16 -12.41 23.01
CA THR A 225 -23.16 -10.98 22.69
C THR A 225 -22.18 -10.64 21.56
N GLN A 226 -20.97 -11.22 21.60
CA GLN A 226 -19.98 -11.07 20.54
C GLN A 226 -20.47 -11.66 19.21
N LEU A 227 -20.98 -12.91 19.21
CA LEU A 227 -21.50 -13.55 18.01
C LEU A 227 -22.71 -12.81 17.44
N ALA A 228 -23.64 -12.35 18.28
CA ALA A 228 -24.82 -11.59 17.86
C ALA A 228 -24.44 -10.23 17.24
N GLN A 229 -23.47 -9.51 17.82
CA GLN A 229 -22.93 -8.27 17.25
C GLN A 229 -22.26 -8.49 15.90
N ARG A 230 -21.52 -9.61 15.70
CA ARG A 230 -20.99 -9.98 14.39
C ARG A 230 -22.10 -10.36 13.42
N ALA A 231 -23.02 -11.23 13.81
CA ALA A 231 -24.11 -11.75 12.98
C ALA A 231 -25.05 -10.65 12.46
N ALA A 232 -25.35 -9.63 13.28
CA ALA A 232 -26.16 -8.48 12.89
C ALA A 232 -25.56 -7.66 11.72
N LYS A 233 -24.24 -7.74 11.49
CA LYS A 233 -23.59 -7.12 10.34
C LYS A 233 -23.76 -8.00 9.10
N LYS A 234 -24.28 -7.42 8.01
CA LYS A 234 -24.30 -8.06 6.67
C LYS A 234 -22.88 -8.55 6.34
N GLY A 235 -22.73 -9.82 5.93
CA GLY A 235 -21.41 -10.48 5.87
C GLY A 235 -20.34 -9.80 5.00
N HIS A 236 -20.71 -9.00 3.99
CA HIS A 236 -19.76 -8.17 3.26
C HIS A 236 -19.15 -7.01 4.08
N LYS A 237 -19.88 -6.48 5.07
CA LYS A 237 -19.36 -5.52 6.05
C LYS A 237 -18.39 -6.21 7.00
N ARG A 238 -18.77 -7.36 7.58
CA ARG A 238 -17.88 -8.22 8.38
C ARG A 238 -16.56 -8.46 7.64
N PHE A 239 -16.63 -8.98 6.42
CA PHE A 239 -15.45 -9.21 5.58
C PHE A 239 -14.57 -7.98 5.39
N ARG A 240 -15.16 -6.81 5.13
CA ARG A 240 -14.41 -5.54 4.98
C ARG A 240 -13.74 -5.10 6.28
N GLU A 241 -14.42 -5.24 7.41
CA GLU A 241 -13.96 -4.80 8.73
C GLU A 241 -12.94 -5.78 9.34
N GLU A 242 -13.10 -7.09 9.09
CA GLU A 242 -12.39 -8.16 9.79
C GLU A 242 -11.25 -8.76 8.96
N GLN A 243 -11.40 -8.90 7.63
CA GLN A 243 -10.38 -9.50 6.76
C GLN A 243 -9.67 -8.48 5.88
N LEU A 244 -10.42 -7.55 5.31
CA LEU A 244 -9.96 -6.62 4.27
C LEU A 244 -9.26 -5.36 4.83
N THR A 245 -8.55 -5.51 5.96
CA THR A 245 -7.80 -4.44 6.61
C THR A 245 -6.44 -4.24 5.96
N GLN A 246 -5.92 -3.01 5.97
CA GLN A 246 -4.58 -2.72 5.45
C GLN A 246 -3.49 -3.54 6.15
N HIS A 247 -3.65 -3.79 7.46
CA HIS A 247 -2.78 -4.68 8.23
C HIS A 247 -2.77 -6.13 7.70
N LYS A 248 -3.93 -6.71 7.35
CA LYS A 248 -4.00 -8.05 6.75
C LYS A 248 -3.50 -8.10 5.31
N LEU A 249 -3.74 -7.04 4.52
CA LEU A 249 -3.14 -6.90 3.18
C LEU A 249 -1.60 -6.82 3.26
N LEU A 250 -1.06 -6.11 4.25
CA LEU A 250 0.38 -6.00 4.52
C LEU A 250 0.98 -7.37 4.87
N ILE A 251 0.34 -8.15 5.76
CA ILE A 251 0.76 -9.51 6.11
C ILE A 251 0.77 -10.42 4.87
N ILE A 252 -0.23 -10.32 3.99
CA ILE A 252 -0.26 -11.09 2.73
C ILE A 252 0.91 -10.68 1.82
N ALA A 253 1.15 -9.38 1.65
CA ALA A 253 2.25 -8.87 0.82
C ALA A 253 3.64 -9.26 1.36
N GLU A 254 3.86 -9.19 2.68
CA GLU A 254 5.10 -9.63 3.31
C GLU A 254 5.32 -11.15 3.16
N ASN A 255 4.27 -11.97 3.28
CA ASN A 255 4.36 -13.41 3.04
C ASN A 255 4.67 -13.73 1.56
N VAL A 256 4.01 -13.05 0.62
CA VAL A 256 4.28 -13.17 -0.83
C VAL A 256 5.72 -12.77 -1.17
N LEU A 257 6.26 -11.74 -0.49
CA LEU A 257 7.69 -11.43 -0.56
C LEU A 257 8.53 -12.58 -0.04
N ARG A 258 8.43 -12.91 1.26
CA ARG A 258 9.34 -13.82 1.97
C ARG A 258 9.45 -15.21 1.33
N GLN A 259 8.46 -15.64 0.56
CA GLN A 259 8.46 -16.89 -0.22
C GLN A 259 9.10 -16.80 -1.64
N LYS A 260 9.85 -15.74 -1.94
CA LYS A 260 10.78 -15.61 -3.08
C LYS A 260 10.18 -15.63 -4.50
N ARG A 261 8.86 -15.49 -4.67
CA ARG A 261 8.29 -15.16 -6.01
C ARG A 261 8.46 -13.68 -6.38
N GLY A 262 8.61 -12.82 -5.37
CA GLY A 262 8.73 -11.37 -5.53
C GLY A 262 7.38 -10.72 -5.82
N LEU A 263 7.17 -9.48 -5.35
CA LEU A 263 5.91 -8.77 -5.57
C LEU A 263 5.68 -8.39 -7.05
N THR A 264 6.71 -8.43 -7.91
CA THR A 264 6.56 -8.14 -9.34
C THR A 264 5.49 -8.98 -10.04
N ASP A 265 5.34 -10.27 -9.71
CA ASP A 265 4.34 -11.13 -10.35
C ASP A 265 2.96 -10.98 -9.72
N PHE A 266 2.90 -10.67 -8.42
CA PHE A 266 1.67 -10.25 -7.72
C PHE A 266 1.11 -8.94 -8.32
N PHE A 267 1.94 -7.91 -8.51
CA PHE A 267 1.51 -6.65 -9.12
C PHE A 267 1.18 -6.77 -10.61
N LYS A 268 1.91 -7.61 -11.38
CA LYS A 268 1.48 -7.94 -12.75
C LYS A 268 0.09 -8.59 -12.76
N GLN A 269 -0.21 -9.49 -11.83
CA GLN A 269 -1.54 -10.10 -11.74
C GLN A 269 -2.61 -9.10 -11.28
N CYS A 270 -2.31 -8.20 -10.35
CA CYS A 270 -3.26 -7.17 -9.90
C CYS A 270 -3.50 -6.04 -10.92
N ASN A 271 -2.50 -5.66 -11.73
CA ASN A 271 -2.59 -4.52 -12.65
C ASN A 271 -2.99 -4.89 -14.08
N ASN A 272 -2.72 -6.11 -14.54
CA ASN A 272 -3.18 -6.57 -15.85
C ASN A 272 -4.63 -7.08 -15.84
N LEU A 273 -5.37 -6.95 -14.73
CA LEU A 273 -6.80 -7.25 -14.68
C LEU A 273 -7.57 -6.32 -15.62
N PRO A 274 -8.19 -6.84 -16.70
CA PRO A 274 -9.10 -6.05 -17.51
C PRO A 274 -10.30 -5.66 -16.66
N MET A 275 -10.73 -4.39 -16.70
CA MET A 275 -11.99 -3.94 -16.07
C MET A 275 -13.26 -4.53 -16.72
N THR A 276 -13.10 -5.53 -17.59
CA THR A 276 -14.13 -6.16 -18.43
C THR A 276 -14.23 -7.68 -18.25
N THR A 277 -13.41 -8.31 -17.39
CA THR A 277 -13.48 -9.76 -17.12
C THR A 277 -13.88 -10.04 -15.67
N ASP A 278 -14.99 -10.76 -15.48
CA ASP A 278 -15.64 -11.01 -14.18
C ASP A 278 -14.88 -11.91 -13.17
N ARG A 279 -13.55 -12.05 -13.29
CA ARG A 279 -12.72 -12.85 -12.38
C ARG A 279 -11.34 -12.22 -12.15
N MET A 280 -11.03 -11.90 -10.89
CA MET A 280 -9.64 -12.05 -10.42
C MET A 280 -9.27 -13.52 -10.51
N ASP A 281 -8.22 -13.80 -11.27
CA ASP A 281 -7.54 -15.09 -11.23
C ASP A 281 -6.61 -15.10 -10.01
N PHE A 282 -6.91 -15.99 -9.07
CA PHE A 282 -6.10 -16.18 -7.86
C PHE A 282 -5.10 -17.33 -7.99
N ASP A 283 -5.12 -18.12 -9.07
CA ASP A 283 -4.39 -19.38 -9.14
C ASP A 283 -2.86 -19.16 -9.11
N GLY A 284 -2.38 -18.02 -9.63
CA GLY A 284 -0.98 -17.60 -9.57
C GLY A 284 -0.44 -17.25 -8.17
N ILE A 285 -1.32 -16.89 -7.23
CA ILE A 285 -1.01 -16.47 -5.84
C ILE A 285 -1.80 -17.27 -4.77
N SER A 286 -2.40 -18.39 -5.20
CA SER A 286 -3.38 -19.18 -4.46
C SER A 286 -2.86 -19.71 -3.12
N GLU A 287 -1.58 -20.06 -3.02
CA GLU A 287 -0.97 -20.55 -1.78
C GLU A 287 -0.90 -19.49 -0.66
N TYR A 288 -0.93 -18.19 -1.01
CA TYR A 288 -0.65 -17.08 -0.09
C TYR A 288 -1.87 -16.21 0.20
N VAL A 289 -2.87 -16.25 -0.68
CA VAL A 289 -4.17 -15.62 -0.49
C VAL A 289 -5.06 -16.58 0.32
N PRO A 290 -5.50 -16.22 1.54
CA PRO A 290 -6.37 -17.07 2.36
C PRO A 290 -7.60 -17.57 1.58
N GLN A 291 -8.01 -18.82 1.81
CA GLN A 291 -9.06 -19.49 1.02
C GLN A 291 -10.37 -18.68 0.96
N VAL A 292 -10.68 -17.91 2.01
CA VAL A 292 -11.88 -17.09 2.11
C VAL A 292 -11.84 -15.79 1.28
N TYR A 293 -10.75 -15.51 0.56
CA TYR A 293 -10.77 -14.58 -0.57
C TYR A 293 -11.17 -15.29 -1.87
N LYS A 294 -10.61 -16.49 -2.13
CA LYS A 294 -10.88 -17.28 -3.34
C LYS A 294 -12.33 -17.73 -3.48
N LYS A 295 -13.03 -17.95 -2.36
CA LYS A 295 -14.48 -18.22 -2.35
C LYS A 295 -15.35 -17.01 -2.76
N HIS A 296 -14.80 -15.79 -2.79
CA HIS A 296 -15.57 -14.54 -2.93
C HIS A 296 -15.17 -13.64 -4.13
N PRO A 297 -14.79 -14.15 -5.32
CA PRO A 297 -14.18 -13.34 -6.39
C PRO A 297 -15.11 -12.23 -6.90
N ILE A 298 -16.43 -12.47 -6.93
CA ILE A 298 -17.44 -11.47 -7.32
C ILE A 298 -17.41 -10.25 -6.38
N TYR A 299 -17.25 -10.46 -5.07
CA TYR A 299 -17.15 -9.35 -4.12
C TYR A 299 -15.81 -8.61 -4.29
N ILE A 300 -14.72 -9.36 -4.48
CA ILE A 300 -13.38 -8.81 -4.64
C ILE A 300 -13.31 -7.92 -5.89
N ASN A 301 -13.78 -8.40 -7.05
CA ASN A 301 -13.80 -7.62 -8.29
C ASN A 301 -14.57 -6.31 -8.13
N ARG A 302 -15.74 -6.36 -7.47
CA ARG A 302 -16.58 -5.19 -7.19
C ARG A 302 -15.91 -4.19 -6.22
N ASN A 303 -14.96 -4.65 -5.41
CA ASN A 303 -14.29 -3.86 -4.37
C ASN A 303 -12.76 -3.83 -4.54
N HIS A 304 -12.22 -4.05 -5.75
CA HIS A 304 -10.78 -4.20 -6.01
C HIS A 304 -9.94 -3.01 -5.53
N ARG A 305 -10.53 -1.81 -5.40
CA ARG A 305 -9.87 -0.64 -4.82
C ARG A 305 -9.58 -0.79 -3.32
N ALA A 306 -10.40 -1.52 -2.58
CA ALA A 306 -10.16 -1.86 -1.17
C ALA A 306 -9.07 -2.92 -1.00
N PHE A 307 -8.70 -3.65 -2.06
CA PHE A 307 -7.58 -4.60 -2.09
C PHE A 307 -6.23 -3.94 -2.40
N ARG A 308 -6.20 -2.64 -2.69
CA ARG A 308 -4.95 -1.91 -2.85
C ARG A 308 -4.35 -1.63 -1.47
N LEU A 309 -3.05 -1.92 -1.35
CA LEU A 309 -2.27 -1.42 -0.24
C LEU A 309 -2.27 0.11 -0.26
N ASP A 310 -2.57 0.73 0.87
CA ASP A 310 -2.28 2.14 1.04
C ASP A 310 -0.80 2.29 1.40
N TRP A 311 0.01 2.43 0.34
CA TRP A 311 1.46 2.58 0.39
C TRP A 311 1.98 3.64 1.35
N LEU A 312 1.17 4.65 1.65
CA LEU A 312 1.52 5.82 2.45
C LEU A 312 0.90 5.79 3.84
N MET A 313 0.03 4.82 4.14
CA MET A 313 -0.49 4.58 5.48
C MET A 313 0.68 4.32 6.45
N PRO A 314 0.76 5.07 7.57
CA PRO A 314 1.68 4.77 8.66
C PRO A 314 1.41 3.39 9.25
N LEU A 315 2.43 2.75 9.83
CA LEU A 315 2.30 1.43 10.43
C LEU A 315 1.93 1.55 11.91
N ASP A 316 0.98 0.73 12.37
CA ASP A 316 0.50 0.72 13.75
C ASP A 316 1.64 0.48 14.77
N PHE A 317 2.66 -0.28 14.34
CA PHE A 317 3.85 -0.64 15.13
C PHE A 317 5.08 0.28 14.89
N ASP A 318 5.06 1.13 13.87
CA ASP A 318 6.14 2.07 13.55
C ASP A 318 5.56 3.26 12.76
N GLN A 319 5.09 4.28 13.49
CA GLN A 319 4.47 5.47 12.89
C GLN A 319 5.46 6.32 12.07
N GLN A 320 6.77 6.06 12.12
CA GLN A 320 7.77 6.72 11.28
C GLN A 320 7.93 6.05 9.91
N LYS A 321 7.36 4.85 9.72
CA LYS A 321 7.35 4.12 8.46
C LYS A 321 5.94 4.01 7.88
N THR A 322 5.87 4.03 6.57
CA THR A 322 4.66 3.64 5.83
C THR A 322 4.74 2.19 5.38
N VAL A 323 3.60 1.62 4.97
CA VAL A 323 3.49 0.32 4.27
C VAL A 323 4.60 0.11 3.22
N ALA A 324 4.85 1.10 2.36
CA ALA A 324 5.89 1.03 1.34
C ALA A 324 7.32 0.97 1.93
N HIS A 325 7.61 1.70 3.01
CA HIS A 325 8.93 1.66 3.66
C HIS A 325 9.23 0.27 4.25
N HIS A 326 8.24 -0.36 4.88
CA HIS A 326 8.39 -1.72 5.44
C HIS A 326 8.53 -2.78 4.35
N LEU A 327 7.69 -2.75 3.32
CA LEU A 327 7.82 -3.70 2.20
C LEU A 327 9.13 -3.52 1.41
N ILE A 328 9.68 -2.30 1.37
CA ILE A 328 11.05 -2.04 0.90
C ILE A 328 12.09 -2.64 1.84
N ASP A 329 12.03 -2.44 3.16
CA ASP A 329 12.93 -3.07 4.14
C ASP A 329 12.92 -4.61 4.03
N VAL A 330 11.74 -5.24 3.85
CA VAL A 330 11.61 -6.68 3.60
C VAL A 330 12.28 -7.08 2.27
N ALA A 331 12.03 -6.34 1.18
CA ALA A 331 12.67 -6.60 -0.11
C ALA A 331 14.21 -6.47 -0.05
N ILE A 332 14.71 -5.61 0.84
CA ILE A 332 16.13 -5.41 1.12
C ILE A 332 16.74 -6.62 1.83
N GLU A 333 16.10 -7.13 2.89
CA GLU A 333 16.50 -8.39 3.55
C GLU A 333 16.61 -9.54 2.53
N MET A 334 15.66 -9.59 1.59
CA MET A 334 15.54 -10.62 0.57
C MET A 334 16.46 -10.48 -0.64
N LYS A 335 17.05 -9.30 -0.85
CA LYS A 335 17.88 -8.97 -2.03
C LYS A 335 17.10 -8.89 -3.35
N ASP A 336 15.78 -8.68 -3.30
CA ASP A 336 14.93 -8.57 -4.49
C ASP A 336 14.78 -7.12 -4.98
N GLY A 337 15.54 -6.79 -6.02
CA GLY A 337 15.44 -5.51 -6.71
C GLY A 337 14.20 -5.28 -7.54
N GLN A 338 13.58 -6.34 -8.10
CA GLN A 338 12.44 -6.16 -8.99
C GLN A 338 11.20 -5.76 -8.20
N THR A 339 11.04 -6.35 -7.01
CA THR A 339 10.11 -5.85 -5.98
C THR A 339 10.34 -4.37 -5.65
N ILE A 340 11.57 -3.94 -5.37
CA ILE A 340 11.83 -2.55 -4.95
C ILE A 340 11.42 -1.56 -6.05
N ILE A 341 11.72 -1.86 -7.33
CA ILE A 341 11.25 -1.04 -8.46
C ILE A 341 9.72 -1.00 -8.49
N ALA A 342 9.06 -2.16 -8.43
CA ALA A 342 7.60 -2.25 -8.53
C ALA A 342 6.89 -1.50 -7.40
N ILE A 343 7.41 -1.55 -6.15
CA ILE A 343 6.89 -0.73 -5.04
C ILE A 343 7.03 0.77 -5.38
N LEU A 344 8.20 1.22 -5.84
CA LEU A 344 8.45 2.64 -6.15
C LEU A 344 7.66 3.13 -7.38
N GLU A 345 7.33 2.25 -8.32
CA GLU A 345 6.44 2.54 -9.46
C GLU A 345 4.97 2.60 -9.02
N GLU A 346 4.50 1.68 -8.18
CA GLU A 346 3.13 1.67 -7.64
C GLU A 346 2.85 2.85 -6.69
N VAL A 347 3.78 3.18 -5.78
CA VAL A 347 3.66 4.34 -4.89
C VAL A 347 3.48 5.61 -5.75
N LYS A 348 4.31 5.78 -6.78
CA LYS A 348 4.24 6.91 -7.72
C LYS A 348 2.95 6.93 -8.55
N ALA A 349 2.43 5.76 -8.93
CA ALA A 349 1.18 5.64 -9.68
C ALA A 349 -0.06 5.92 -8.80
N GLN A 350 0.05 5.77 -7.48
CA GLN A 350 -1.00 6.11 -6.51
C GLN A 350 -0.94 7.59 -6.08
N ASP A 351 0.24 8.12 -5.79
CA ASP A 351 0.47 9.50 -5.35
C ASP A 351 1.92 9.94 -5.65
N GLU A 352 2.09 10.90 -6.57
CA GLU A 352 3.42 11.42 -6.94
C GLU A 352 4.02 12.37 -5.86
N GLU A 353 3.21 13.02 -5.04
CA GLU A 353 3.69 13.85 -3.93
C GLU A 353 4.08 12.99 -2.72
N GLY A 354 3.23 12.02 -2.35
CA GLY A 354 3.55 11.00 -1.37
C GLY A 354 4.75 10.14 -1.77
N PHE A 355 4.92 9.85 -3.07
CA PHE A 355 6.16 9.26 -3.58
C PHE A 355 7.38 10.16 -3.34
N ALA A 356 7.28 11.46 -3.66
CA ALA A 356 8.34 12.40 -3.34
C ALA A 356 8.57 12.51 -1.81
N THR A 357 7.54 12.30 -0.99
CA THR A 357 7.66 12.22 0.47
C THR A 357 8.38 10.95 0.92
N LEU A 358 8.13 9.78 0.32
CA LEU A 358 8.88 8.55 0.57
C LEU A 358 10.37 8.67 0.20
N LEU A 359 10.72 9.46 -0.82
CA LEU A 359 12.13 9.81 -1.11
C LEU A 359 12.73 10.85 -0.15
N ARG A 360 11.91 11.66 0.52
CA ARG A 360 12.32 12.69 1.50
C ARG A 360 12.31 12.17 2.95
N ALA A 361 11.61 11.07 3.22
CA ALA A 361 11.38 10.51 4.55
C ALA A 361 12.67 9.90 5.13
N GLY A 362 13.30 10.66 6.01
CA GLY A 362 14.44 10.23 6.82
C GLY A 362 15.78 10.69 6.26
N GLU A 363 16.44 11.58 7.00
CA GLU A 363 17.88 11.83 6.80
C GLU A 363 18.70 10.56 7.13
N GLU A 364 18.14 9.63 7.91
CA GLU A 364 18.68 8.29 8.20
C GLU A 364 18.08 7.15 7.33
N ASN A 365 16.82 7.25 6.91
CA ASN A 365 16.09 6.20 6.16
C ASN A 365 15.94 6.45 4.66
N SER A 366 16.58 7.51 4.12
CA SER A 366 16.54 7.87 2.70
C SER A 366 16.80 6.69 1.75
N ALA A 367 16.43 6.84 0.48
CA ALA A 367 16.68 5.84 -0.56
C ALA A 367 18.14 5.35 -0.66
N LEU A 368 19.14 6.05 -0.09
CA LEU A 368 20.53 5.58 -0.02
C LEU A 368 20.88 4.71 1.22
N ALA A 369 20.10 4.77 2.31
CA ALA A 369 20.23 3.87 3.45
C ALA A 369 20.00 2.40 3.05
N ILE A 370 19.13 2.21 2.06
CA ILE A 370 18.94 0.97 1.31
C ILE A 370 20.29 0.46 0.76
N PHE A 371 21.02 1.31 0.05
CA PHE A 371 22.30 0.95 -0.58
C PHE A 371 23.38 0.64 0.46
N THR A 372 23.40 1.35 1.60
CA THR A 372 24.43 1.15 2.64
C THR A 372 24.18 -0.09 3.49
N LYS A 373 22.91 -0.45 3.81
CA LYS A 373 22.56 -1.76 4.41
C LYS A 373 23.06 -2.93 3.54
N PHE A 374 23.03 -2.77 2.21
CA PHE A 374 23.38 -3.80 1.24
C PHE A 374 24.87 -4.00 0.93
N ASP A 375 25.74 -3.01 1.17
CA ASP A 375 27.14 -2.97 0.67
C ASP A 375 28.12 -3.94 1.38
N ASN A 376 27.58 -5.02 1.95
CA ASN A 376 28.29 -5.95 2.81
C ASN A 376 29.08 -7.01 2.01
N LYS A 377 30.40 -6.80 1.94
CA LYS A 377 31.47 -7.80 1.69
C LYS A 377 31.62 -8.42 0.30
N HIS A 378 30.90 -8.00 -0.74
CA HIS A 378 31.07 -8.56 -2.10
C HIS A 378 31.44 -7.51 -3.16
N ASN A 379 32.56 -7.76 -3.87
CA ASN A 379 33.18 -6.87 -4.85
C ASN A 379 32.44 -6.77 -6.21
N ARG A 380 31.11 -6.93 -6.23
CA ARG A 380 30.28 -6.72 -7.43
C ARG A 380 29.04 -5.92 -7.05
N PRO A 381 28.70 -4.84 -7.78
CA PRO A 381 27.40 -4.21 -7.62
C PRO A 381 26.30 -5.25 -7.92
N PRO A 382 25.32 -5.46 -7.03
CA PRO A 382 24.25 -6.43 -7.26
C PRO A 382 23.39 -5.98 -8.45
N SER A 383 22.80 -6.93 -9.18
CA SER A 383 22.05 -6.66 -10.42
C SER A 383 20.88 -5.69 -10.26
N TRP A 384 20.33 -5.54 -9.05
CA TRP A 384 19.29 -4.58 -8.71
C TRP A 384 19.76 -3.12 -8.67
N LEU A 385 21.06 -2.87 -8.48
CA LEU A 385 21.63 -1.52 -8.39
C LEU A 385 21.32 -0.72 -9.66
N LYS A 386 21.41 -1.37 -10.82
CA LYS A 386 21.28 -0.76 -12.15
C LYS A 386 19.86 -0.24 -12.44
N PRO A 387 18.78 -0.97 -12.12
CA PRO A 387 17.42 -0.41 -12.12
C PRO A 387 17.18 0.75 -11.14
N VAL A 388 17.59 0.65 -9.86
CA VAL A 388 17.34 1.74 -8.88
C VAL A 388 18.13 3.00 -9.26
N LYS A 389 19.37 2.82 -9.76
CA LYS A 389 20.16 3.89 -10.37
C LYS A 389 19.47 4.50 -11.59
N ARG A 390 18.91 3.68 -12.50
CA ARG A 390 18.11 4.17 -13.64
C ARG A 390 16.86 4.95 -13.20
N TYR A 391 16.22 4.54 -12.10
CA TYR A 391 15.09 5.27 -11.51
C TYR A 391 15.55 6.65 -11.01
N ILE A 392 16.67 6.71 -10.29
CA ILE A 392 17.30 7.97 -9.87
C ILE A 392 17.68 8.82 -11.08
N GLU A 393 18.30 8.27 -12.12
CA GLU A 393 18.62 8.95 -13.38
C GLU A 393 17.38 9.46 -14.14
N GLN A 394 16.23 8.79 -14.01
CA GLN A 394 14.94 9.27 -14.51
C GLN A 394 14.39 10.40 -13.63
N HIS A 395 14.48 10.32 -12.31
CA HIS A 395 13.99 11.35 -11.39
C HIS A 395 14.92 12.58 -11.26
N VAL A 396 16.19 12.46 -11.66
CA VAL A 396 17.07 13.60 -11.99
C VAL A 396 16.47 14.46 -13.12
N LYS A 397 15.58 13.91 -13.95
CA LYS A 397 14.80 14.69 -14.94
C LYS A 397 13.64 15.45 -14.29
N CYS A 398 13.12 15.03 -13.14
CA CYS A 398 12.11 15.79 -12.39
C CYS A 398 12.67 17.10 -11.81
N LEU A 399 14.00 17.25 -11.77
CA LEU A 399 14.63 18.54 -11.51
C LEU A 399 14.59 19.49 -12.73
N ILE A 400 14.35 19.00 -13.96
CA ILE A 400 14.33 19.85 -15.18
C ILE A 400 13.25 20.93 -15.10
N PRO A 401 11.98 20.63 -14.79
CA PRO A 401 10.95 21.68 -14.61
C PRO A 401 11.24 22.65 -13.46
N ARG A 402 12.04 22.24 -12.47
CA ARG A 402 12.53 23.15 -11.41
C ARG A 402 13.63 24.07 -11.96
N PHE A 403 14.66 23.52 -12.61
CA PHE A 403 15.69 24.30 -13.28
C PHE A 403 15.12 25.28 -14.32
N GLU A 404 14.09 24.91 -15.06
CA GLU A 404 13.45 25.78 -16.06
C GLU A 404 12.87 27.08 -15.46
N LYS A 405 12.52 27.11 -14.17
CA LYS A 405 12.15 28.36 -13.47
C LYS A 405 13.33 29.34 -13.31
N LEU A 406 14.57 28.86 -13.41
CA LEU A 406 15.79 29.68 -13.41
C LEU A 406 16.21 30.10 -14.83
N SER A 407 15.40 29.85 -15.87
CA SER A 407 15.76 30.17 -17.27
C SER A 407 15.97 31.68 -17.52
N SER A 408 15.40 32.55 -16.69
CA SER A 408 15.67 34.00 -16.66
C SER A 408 17.11 34.33 -16.23
N HIS A 409 17.78 33.42 -15.52
CA HIS A 409 19.14 33.56 -15.01
C HIS A 409 20.05 32.50 -15.64
N GLN A 410 20.23 32.59 -16.97
CA GLN A 410 20.83 31.55 -17.81
C GLN A 410 22.17 31.01 -17.31
N ASP A 411 23.02 31.83 -16.69
CA ASP A 411 24.30 31.37 -16.14
C ASP A 411 24.15 30.44 -14.93
N LEU A 412 23.23 30.74 -14.01
CA LEU A 412 22.95 29.89 -12.86
C LEU A 412 22.25 28.60 -13.30
N TYR A 413 21.27 28.71 -14.20
CA TYR A 413 20.61 27.57 -14.84
C TYR A 413 21.61 26.63 -15.52
N ARG A 414 22.52 27.18 -16.34
CA ARG A 414 23.58 26.45 -17.03
C ARG A 414 24.49 25.73 -16.04
N LEU A 415 25.01 26.42 -15.03
CA LEU A 415 25.99 25.84 -14.11
C LEU A 415 25.37 24.77 -13.19
N LEU A 416 24.13 24.95 -12.76
CA LEU A 416 23.41 23.91 -12.00
C LEU A 416 23.12 22.67 -12.86
N ARG A 417 22.76 22.87 -14.14
CA ARG A 417 22.61 21.78 -15.11
C ARG A 417 23.93 21.04 -15.38
N GLU A 418 25.01 21.78 -15.61
CA GLU A 418 26.35 21.20 -15.79
C GLU A 418 26.80 20.42 -14.54
N PHE A 419 26.51 20.93 -13.34
CA PHE A 419 26.82 20.24 -12.08
C PHE A 419 26.00 18.95 -11.90
N ARG A 420 24.70 18.96 -12.22
CA ARG A 420 23.84 17.76 -12.28
C ARG A 420 24.39 16.72 -13.25
N ASP A 421 24.73 17.15 -14.47
CA ASP A 421 25.23 16.26 -15.52
C ASP A 421 26.61 15.69 -15.13
N HIS A 422 27.44 16.47 -14.43
CA HIS A 422 28.67 15.99 -13.81
C HIS A 422 28.41 14.98 -12.67
N LEU A 423 27.47 15.21 -11.76
CA LEU A 423 27.12 14.24 -10.70
C LEU A 423 26.55 12.93 -11.28
N THR A 424 25.80 13.00 -12.38
CA THR A 424 25.33 11.80 -13.10
C THR A 424 26.51 11.03 -13.71
N ASN A 425 27.40 11.73 -14.40
CA ASN A 425 28.63 11.14 -14.95
C ASN A 425 29.59 10.61 -13.86
N TYR A 426 29.60 11.22 -12.67
CA TYR A 426 30.36 10.77 -11.50
C TYR A 426 29.83 9.40 -11.03
N LEU A 427 28.51 9.24 -10.90
CA LEU A 427 27.88 7.96 -10.52
C LEU A 427 28.06 6.87 -11.59
N LEU A 428 28.03 7.23 -12.88
CA LEU A 428 28.36 6.31 -13.98
C LEU A 428 29.82 5.86 -13.91
N THR A 429 30.74 6.82 -13.78
CA THR A 429 32.19 6.55 -13.69
C THR A 429 32.58 5.73 -12.46
N MET A 430 31.95 5.96 -11.30
CA MET A 430 32.20 5.14 -10.10
C MET A 430 31.73 3.70 -10.26
N ASP A 431 30.59 3.49 -10.92
CA ASP A 431 29.98 2.17 -11.16
C ASP A 431 30.84 1.35 -12.14
N GLU A 432 31.23 1.92 -13.28
CA GLU A 432 32.18 1.31 -14.23
C GLU A 432 33.51 0.95 -13.57
N ARG A 433 34.02 1.81 -12.68
CA ARG A 433 35.28 1.57 -11.95
C ARG A 433 35.10 0.69 -10.72
N SER A 434 33.87 0.38 -10.32
CA SER A 434 33.58 -0.59 -9.26
C SER A 434 33.92 -2.02 -9.68
N GLU A 435 34.00 -2.31 -10.99
CA GLU A 435 34.42 -3.62 -11.51
C GLU A 435 35.94 -3.74 -11.73
N TRP A 436 36.69 -2.63 -11.69
CA TRP A 436 38.12 -2.63 -12.02
C TRP A 436 38.98 -3.51 -11.06
N PRO A 437 40.10 -4.10 -11.54
CA PRO A 437 41.10 -4.74 -10.68
C PRO A 437 41.57 -3.83 -9.55
N ALA A 438 41.85 -4.41 -8.37
CA ALA A 438 42.19 -3.69 -7.15
C ALA A 438 43.37 -2.71 -7.33
N PHE A 439 44.36 -3.07 -8.15
CA PHE A 439 45.51 -2.23 -8.52
C PHE A 439 45.10 -0.94 -9.26
N LEU A 440 44.17 -1.01 -10.23
CA LEU A 440 43.69 0.17 -10.95
C LEU A 440 42.79 1.05 -10.07
N LYS A 441 41.98 0.42 -9.19
CA LYS A 441 41.22 1.14 -8.16
C LYS A 441 42.14 1.85 -7.15
N PHE A 442 43.29 1.26 -6.80
CA PHE A 442 44.28 1.86 -5.91
C PHE A 442 44.95 3.09 -6.54
N ILE A 443 45.47 2.95 -7.77
CA ILE A 443 46.12 4.07 -8.49
C ILE A 443 45.15 5.24 -8.71
N THR A 444 43.87 4.97 -8.96
CA THR A 444 42.84 6.01 -9.12
C THR A 444 42.27 6.57 -7.81
N GLY A 445 42.70 6.09 -6.64
CA GLY A 445 42.20 6.51 -5.32
C GLY A 445 40.79 5.99 -4.98
N ILE A 446 40.23 5.09 -5.79
CA ILE A 446 38.86 4.56 -5.65
C ILE A 446 38.81 3.39 -4.66
N SER A 447 39.83 2.54 -4.57
CA SER A 447 39.78 1.34 -3.70
C SER A 447 39.75 1.68 -2.21
N ALA A 448 40.53 2.68 -1.79
CA ALA A 448 40.70 3.01 -0.38
C ALA A 448 39.46 3.69 0.23
N HIS A 449 38.63 4.31 -0.60
CA HIS A 449 37.59 5.25 -0.17
C HIS A 449 36.23 5.04 -0.87
N LEU A 450 35.97 3.88 -1.50
CA LEU A 450 34.73 3.67 -2.29
C LEU A 450 33.45 3.97 -1.49
N LYS A 451 33.40 3.61 -0.20
CA LYS A 451 32.28 3.98 0.68
C LYS A 451 32.19 5.50 0.85
N GLU A 452 33.28 6.13 1.31
CA GLU A 452 33.40 7.59 1.47
C GLU A 452 32.99 8.33 0.17
N ARG A 453 33.28 7.76 -1.01
CA ARG A 453 32.94 8.34 -2.32
C ARG A 453 31.47 8.18 -2.72
N LYS A 454 30.76 7.17 -2.21
CA LYS A 454 29.29 7.07 -2.28
C LYS A 454 28.65 8.09 -1.35
N ASP A 455 29.15 8.19 -0.12
CA ASP A 455 28.67 9.13 0.89
C ASP A 455 28.87 10.60 0.43
N GLU A 456 30.03 10.94 -0.16
CA GLU A 456 30.30 12.23 -0.82
C GLU A 456 29.32 12.54 -1.96
N TRP A 457 29.00 11.55 -2.79
CA TRP A 457 28.10 11.73 -3.94
C TRP A 457 26.66 11.98 -3.49
N ASP A 458 26.18 11.20 -2.52
CA ASP A 458 24.85 11.36 -1.92
C ASP A 458 24.72 12.72 -1.23
N HIS A 459 25.71 13.11 -0.43
CA HIS A 459 25.72 14.44 0.19
C HIS A 459 25.74 15.57 -0.85
N ALA A 460 26.54 15.46 -1.91
CA ALA A 460 26.55 16.45 -3.00
C ALA A 460 25.21 16.48 -3.75
N PHE A 461 24.55 15.35 -3.97
CA PHE A 461 23.28 15.26 -4.67
C PHE A 461 22.11 15.78 -3.83
N LYS A 462 21.97 15.33 -2.57
CA LYS A 462 20.99 15.86 -1.60
C LYS A 462 21.12 17.36 -1.42
N THR A 463 22.36 17.87 -1.36
CA THR A 463 22.64 19.29 -1.22
C THR A 463 22.35 20.08 -2.50
N LEU A 464 22.57 19.50 -3.70
CA LEU A 464 22.09 20.09 -4.95
C LEU A 464 20.55 20.18 -4.99
N VAL A 465 19.82 19.16 -4.50
CA VAL A 465 18.36 19.22 -4.41
C VAL A 465 17.90 20.30 -3.43
N LYS A 466 18.44 20.35 -2.20
CA LYS A 466 18.12 21.41 -1.22
C LYS A 466 18.42 22.82 -1.77
N ALA A 467 19.55 22.99 -2.46
CA ALA A 467 19.94 24.24 -3.11
C ALA A 467 18.98 24.66 -4.25
N VAL A 468 18.52 23.71 -5.07
CA VAL A 468 17.56 23.97 -6.16
C VAL A 468 16.19 24.33 -5.60
N ASP A 469 15.73 23.65 -4.55
CA ASP A 469 14.39 23.87 -4.00
C ASP A 469 14.29 25.26 -3.32
N ALA A 470 15.30 25.67 -2.56
CA ALA A 470 15.45 27.04 -2.06
C ALA A 470 15.40 28.09 -3.20
N GLY A 471 16.04 27.78 -4.33
CA GLY A 471 16.04 28.66 -5.50
C GLY A 471 14.78 28.63 -6.38
N THR A 472 13.86 27.68 -6.23
CA THR A 472 12.83 27.40 -7.28
C THR A 472 11.38 27.18 -6.80
N ASN A 473 11.07 27.49 -5.53
CA ASN A 473 9.68 27.46 -5.04
C ASN A 473 8.75 28.32 -5.92
N SER A 474 7.68 27.68 -6.43
CA SER A 474 6.76 28.14 -7.48
C SER A 474 6.03 29.46 -7.21
N GLU A 475 5.75 29.77 -5.95
CA GLU A 475 4.65 30.69 -5.58
C GLU A 475 5.13 32.12 -5.30
N GLN A 476 6.43 32.37 -5.34
CA GLN A 476 7.04 33.65 -5.01
C GLN A 476 8.23 33.93 -5.95
N PRO A 477 8.56 35.20 -6.24
CA PRO A 477 9.68 35.56 -7.10
C PRO A 477 11.04 35.12 -6.53
N LEU A 478 12.05 35.15 -7.39
CA LEU A 478 13.44 34.91 -7.00
C LEU A 478 13.99 36.17 -6.33
N VAL A 479 14.28 36.08 -5.04
CA VAL A 479 14.80 37.17 -4.20
C VAL A 479 16.20 36.85 -3.68
N SER A 480 16.97 37.87 -3.30
CA SER A 480 18.36 37.74 -2.86
C SER A 480 18.51 36.80 -1.66
N GLU A 481 17.50 36.75 -0.78
CA GLU A 481 17.44 35.83 0.36
C GLU A 481 17.38 34.35 -0.08
N ARG A 482 16.61 34.01 -1.13
CA ARG A 482 16.55 32.64 -1.67
C ARG A 482 17.87 32.22 -2.30
N ILE A 483 18.59 33.17 -2.92
CA ILE A 483 19.95 32.90 -3.42
C ILE A 483 20.96 32.81 -2.27
N ARG A 484 20.75 33.50 -1.14
CA ARG A 484 21.52 33.31 0.09
C ARG A 484 21.34 31.90 0.65
N GLU A 485 20.10 31.41 0.70
CA GLU A 485 19.76 30.04 1.13
C GLU A 485 20.36 28.97 0.20
N LEU A 486 20.20 29.12 -1.12
CA LEU A 486 20.85 28.27 -2.14
C LEU A 486 22.37 28.16 -1.89
N ARG A 487 23.03 29.29 -1.57
CA ARG A 487 24.47 29.32 -1.27
C ARG A 487 24.84 28.68 0.06
N GLN A 488 23.99 28.76 1.09
CA GLN A 488 24.24 28.05 2.35
C GLN A 488 24.32 26.54 2.15
N TYR A 489 23.59 25.99 1.18
CA TYR A 489 23.73 24.59 0.76
C TYR A 489 24.97 24.36 -0.14
N ILE A 490 25.20 25.18 -1.16
CA ILE A 490 26.31 24.95 -2.12
C ILE A 490 27.71 25.15 -1.49
N LEU A 491 27.91 26.14 -0.62
CA LEU A 491 29.24 26.52 -0.11
C LEU A 491 29.94 25.42 0.72
N PRO A 492 29.28 24.67 1.63
CA PRO A 492 29.85 23.49 2.30
C PRO A 492 30.46 22.45 1.35
N LEU A 493 29.86 22.21 0.17
CA LEU A 493 30.38 21.26 -0.80
C LEU A 493 31.75 21.69 -1.36
N ALA A 494 32.04 22.99 -1.43
CA ALA A 494 33.32 23.50 -1.92
C ALA A 494 34.43 23.25 -0.90
N TYR A 495 34.11 23.44 0.38
CA TYR A 495 34.99 23.13 1.50
C TYR A 495 35.27 21.62 1.57
N GLN A 496 34.22 20.79 1.59
CA GLN A 496 34.37 19.34 1.60
C GLN A 496 35.18 18.82 0.40
N SER A 497 34.85 19.26 -0.83
CA SER A 497 35.54 18.80 -2.05
C SER A 497 37.04 19.14 -2.08
N ASN A 498 37.47 20.17 -1.36
CA ASN A 498 38.90 20.50 -1.16
C ASN A 498 39.60 19.56 -0.16
N HIS A 499 38.86 19.04 0.84
CA HIS A 499 39.41 18.27 1.96
C HIS A 499 39.26 16.74 1.84
N VAL A 500 38.53 16.26 0.83
CA VAL A 500 38.48 14.83 0.49
C VAL A 500 39.86 14.27 0.14
N LYS A 501 40.15 13.05 0.62
CA LYS A 501 41.35 12.26 0.29
C LYS A 501 41.47 12.03 -1.22
N LYS A 502 42.52 12.56 -1.85
CA LYS A 502 42.79 12.44 -3.28
C LYS A 502 43.67 11.22 -3.60
N GLY A 503 43.67 10.80 -4.87
CA GLY A 503 44.45 9.64 -5.33
C GLY A 503 45.95 9.92 -5.41
N TRP A 504 46.71 8.93 -5.88
CA TRP A 504 48.15 9.08 -6.08
C TRP A 504 48.44 10.23 -7.06
N GLY A 505 49.35 11.14 -6.71
CA GLY A 505 49.55 12.41 -7.42
C GLY A 505 48.62 13.56 -6.97
N ASN A 506 47.90 13.42 -5.84
CA ASN A 506 47.05 14.46 -5.23
C ASN A 506 45.97 15.04 -6.18
N SER A 507 45.41 14.19 -7.05
CA SER A 507 44.33 14.57 -7.97
C SER A 507 43.20 13.55 -7.92
N SER A 508 42.01 14.00 -8.33
CA SER A 508 40.86 13.16 -8.61
C SER A 508 39.98 13.90 -9.60
N LYS A 509 40.02 13.52 -10.89
CA LYS A 509 39.18 14.14 -11.94
C LYS A 509 37.69 14.23 -11.56
N LEU A 510 37.23 13.34 -10.69
CA LEU A 510 35.89 13.29 -10.14
C LEU A 510 35.63 14.43 -9.12
N ASN A 511 36.50 14.62 -8.12
CA ASN A 511 36.35 15.69 -7.10
C ASN A 511 36.84 17.06 -7.58
N ASP A 512 37.91 17.12 -8.37
CA ASP A 512 38.41 18.37 -8.96
C ASP A 512 37.35 18.94 -9.94
N GLY A 513 36.52 18.06 -10.53
CA GLY A 513 35.28 18.41 -11.21
C GLY A 513 34.20 18.94 -10.28
N ASN A 514 33.81 18.20 -9.22
CA ASN A 514 32.83 18.65 -8.23
C ASN A 514 33.17 20.05 -7.69
N TYR A 515 34.40 20.23 -7.21
CA TYR A 515 34.89 21.50 -6.67
C TYR A 515 34.80 22.65 -7.68
N ARG A 516 35.16 22.41 -8.95
CA ARG A 516 35.06 23.42 -10.01
C ARG A 516 33.62 23.83 -10.26
N TYR A 517 32.68 22.89 -10.34
CA TYR A 517 31.26 23.21 -10.56
C TYR A 517 30.65 23.93 -9.37
N VAL A 518 30.82 23.41 -8.15
CA VAL A 518 30.32 24.03 -6.91
C VAL A 518 30.85 25.46 -6.77
N ARG A 519 32.15 25.70 -7.01
CA ARG A 519 32.75 27.05 -6.93
C ARG A 519 32.25 28.00 -8.02
N ASN A 520 31.94 27.49 -9.22
CA ASN A 520 31.33 28.30 -10.27
C ASN A 520 29.88 28.67 -9.91
N VAL A 521 29.09 27.71 -9.39
CA VAL A 521 27.71 27.92 -8.93
C VAL A 521 27.67 28.94 -7.79
N ASP A 522 28.51 28.80 -6.76
CA ASP A 522 28.60 29.76 -5.65
C ASP A 522 28.92 31.18 -6.13
N ARG A 523 29.90 31.33 -7.03
CA ARG A 523 30.26 32.66 -7.58
C ARG A 523 29.10 33.30 -8.32
N VAL A 524 28.49 32.58 -9.26
CA VAL A 524 27.37 33.11 -10.07
C VAL A 524 26.12 33.34 -9.21
N ALA A 525 25.92 32.55 -8.15
CA ALA A 525 24.91 32.80 -7.15
C ALA A 525 25.22 34.08 -6.33
N ASP A 526 26.47 34.38 -5.97
CA ASP A 526 26.79 35.66 -5.30
C ASP A 526 26.61 36.85 -6.24
N ASP A 527 27.08 36.74 -7.49
CA ASP A 527 26.89 37.74 -8.53
C ASP A 527 25.38 38.05 -8.72
N LEU A 528 24.54 37.01 -8.80
CA LEU A 528 23.08 37.16 -8.90
C LEU A 528 22.45 37.71 -7.61
N ARG A 529 22.88 37.24 -6.43
CA ARG A 529 22.40 37.75 -5.13
C ARG A 529 22.64 39.25 -5.01
N ILE A 530 23.83 39.72 -5.39
CA ILE A 530 24.19 41.14 -5.38
C ILE A 530 23.31 41.92 -6.36
N GLN A 531 23.05 41.40 -7.56
CA GLN A 531 22.12 42.03 -8.52
C GLN A 531 20.69 42.12 -7.96
N LEU A 532 20.17 41.07 -7.34
CA LEU A 532 18.84 41.07 -6.72
C LEU A 532 18.78 42.05 -5.54
N THR A 533 19.78 42.08 -4.65
CA THR A 533 19.84 43.05 -3.54
C THR A 533 19.94 44.51 -4.03
N ILE A 534 20.46 44.75 -5.23
CA ILE A 534 20.47 46.08 -5.88
C ILE A 534 19.12 46.42 -6.53
N GLN A 535 18.33 45.42 -6.94
CA GLN A 535 16.99 45.60 -7.52
C GLN A 535 15.88 45.72 -6.46
N GLU A 536 16.05 45.05 -5.31
CA GLU A 536 15.16 45.08 -4.14
C GLU A 536 15.22 46.41 -3.37
N ASP A 537 16.32 47.14 -3.52
CA ASP A 537 16.55 48.44 -2.89
C ASP A 537 16.42 49.56 -3.94
N PRO A 538 15.41 50.46 -3.83
CA PRO A 538 15.14 51.45 -4.87
C PRO A 538 16.22 52.53 -4.98
N GLU A 539 16.97 52.83 -3.90
CA GLU A 539 18.07 53.80 -3.94
C GLU A 539 19.28 53.20 -4.64
N LYS A 540 19.61 51.92 -4.35
CA LYS A 540 20.65 51.18 -5.07
C LYS A 540 20.28 50.95 -6.54
N ALA A 541 19.01 50.69 -6.85
CA ALA A 541 18.53 50.56 -8.23
C ALA A 541 18.73 51.86 -9.01
N ALA A 542 18.39 53.01 -8.41
CA ALA A 542 18.62 54.33 -9.02
C ALA A 542 20.11 54.63 -9.24
N MET A 543 20.95 54.42 -8.22
CA MET A 543 22.42 54.57 -8.36
C MET A 543 23.01 53.63 -9.41
N GLN A 544 22.51 52.39 -9.51
CA GLN A 544 22.99 51.43 -10.52
C GLN A 544 22.55 51.82 -11.94
N ALA A 545 21.37 52.43 -12.10
CA ALA A 545 20.93 53.00 -13.38
C ALA A 545 21.82 54.18 -13.80
N GLU A 546 22.15 55.09 -12.88
CA GLU A 546 23.08 56.20 -13.14
C GLU A 546 24.48 55.70 -13.52
N ILE A 547 25.04 54.74 -12.78
CA ILE A 547 26.32 54.10 -13.11
C ILE A 547 26.30 53.47 -14.51
N ASN A 548 25.17 52.88 -14.93
CA ASN A 548 25.04 52.28 -16.25
C ASN A 548 24.90 53.33 -17.36
N ALA A 549 24.19 54.44 -17.12
CA ALA A 549 24.14 55.58 -18.03
C ALA A 549 25.54 56.21 -18.20
N LEU A 550 26.25 56.45 -17.11
CA LEU A 550 27.63 56.97 -17.13
C LEU A 550 28.58 56.06 -17.90
N LYS A 551 28.47 54.72 -17.74
CA LYS A 551 29.24 53.73 -18.52
C LYS A 551 28.90 53.78 -20.02
N ALA A 552 27.64 53.97 -20.38
CA ALA A 552 27.23 54.10 -21.78
C ALA A 552 27.82 55.36 -22.42
N THR A 553 27.72 56.51 -21.75
CA THR A 553 28.35 57.77 -22.19
C THR A 553 29.88 57.70 -22.23
N LEU A 554 30.52 56.91 -21.34
CA LEU A 554 31.96 56.63 -21.41
C LEU A 554 32.33 55.82 -22.66
N LYS A 555 31.59 54.74 -22.94
CA LYS A 555 31.81 53.91 -24.14
C LYS A 555 31.58 54.70 -25.43
N GLU A 556 30.55 55.54 -25.49
CA GLU A 556 30.30 56.47 -26.60
C GLU A 556 31.48 57.44 -26.80
N LYS A 557 32.02 58.01 -25.72
CA LYS A 557 33.20 58.89 -25.79
C LYS A 557 34.46 58.14 -26.23
N ASP A 558 34.69 56.92 -25.76
CA ASP A 558 35.80 56.06 -26.23
C ASP A 558 35.69 55.73 -27.72
N GLU A 559 34.47 55.54 -28.24
CA GLU A 559 34.21 55.29 -29.66
C GLU A 559 34.41 56.56 -30.50
N ILE A 560 34.01 57.73 -29.99
CA ILE A 560 34.31 59.03 -30.59
C ILE A 560 35.81 59.34 -30.58
N ILE A 561 36.54 58.99 -29.53
CA ILE A 561 38.00 59.16 -29.44
C ILE A 561 38.68 58.28 -30.48
N LYS A 562 38.37 56.98 -30.54
CA LYS A 562 38.92 56.05 -31.57
C LYS A 562 38.62 56.51 -32.99
N ALA A 563 37.43 57.07 -33.24
CA ALA A 563 37.09 57.64 -34.55
C ALA A 563 37.90 58.90 -34.89
N LYS A 564 38.24 59.73 -33.91
CA LYS A 564 39.13 60.89 -34.09
C LYS A 564 40.58 60.48 -34.28
N ASP A 565 41.08 59.52 -33.51
CA ASP A 565 42.45 59.01 -33.62
C ASP A 565 42.68 58.40 -35.02
N ALA A 566 41.75 57.57 -35.49
CA ALA A 566 41.77 57.03 -36.85
C ALA A 566 41.67 58.11 -37.95
N HIS A 567 40.98 59.23 -37.68
CA HIS A 567 40.94 60.36 -38.61
C HIS A 567 42.26 61.14 -38.61
N ILE A 568 42.90 61.35 -37.46
CA ILE A 568 44.23 61.97 -37.37
C ILE A 568 45.26 61.10 -38.11
N GLU A 569 45.25 59.79 -37.87
CA GLU A 569 46.09 58.82 -38.58
C GLU A 569 45.84 58.85 -40.10
N SER A 570 44.60 59.05 -40.55
CA SER A 570 44.30 59.25 -41.98
C SER A 570 44.89 60.54 -42.57
N LEU A 571 44.96 61.62 -41.78
CA LEU A 571 45.51 62.92 -42.20
C LEU A 571 47.06 62.90 -42.21
N GLU A 572 47.69 62.26 -41.24
CA GLU A 572 49.16 62.12 -41.16
C GLU A 572 49.70 61.25 -42.30
N ASN A 573 48.99 60.16 -42.64
CA ASN A 573 49.29 59.36 -43.84
C ASN A 573 49.05 60.15 -45.14
N GLY A 574 47.98 60.95 -45.20
CA GLY A 574 47.71 61.86 -46.33
C GLY A 574 48.83 62.86 -46.57
N ALA A 575 49.29 63.55 -45.51
CA ALA A 575 50.39 64.52 -45.59
C ALA A 575 51.73 63.88 -46.00
N SER A 576 52.02 62.68 -45.48
CA SER A 576 53.28 61.95 -45.74
C SER A 576 53.44 61.51 -47.21
N SER A 577 52.34 61.39 -47.95
CA SER A 577 52.34 61.00 -49.37
C SER A 577 52.92 62.06 -50.32
N SER A 578 52.96 63.33 -49.91
CA SER A 578 53.31 64.46 -50.79
C SER A 578 54.77 64.94 -50.70
N TYR A 579 55.57 64.41 -49.75
CA TYR A 579 56.95 64.86 -49.50
C TYR A 579 58.03 63.76 -49.53
N SER A 580 57.65 62.49 -49.76
CA SER A 580 58.56 61.34 -49.66
C SER A 580 59.17 60.87 -51.00
N ASN A 581 58.80 61.49 -52.13
CA ASN A 581 59.34 61.17 -53.46
C ASN A 581 60.71 61.84 -53.73
N ASN A 582 61.71 61.60 -52.87
CA ASN A 582 63.15 61.74 -53.17
C ASN A 582 64.05 61.36 -51.96
N LEU A 583 64.48 60.09 -51.85
CA LEU A 583 65.90 59.73 -51.62
C LEU A 583 66.16 58.20 -51.70
N ARG A 584 67.12 57.81 -52.55
CA ARG A 584 68.08 56.68 -52.46
C ARG A 584 67.62 55.37 -51.75
N HIS A 585 67.48 54.25 -52.45
CA HIS A 585 68.58 53.39 -52.93
C HIS A 585 69.77 53.16 -51.96
N THR A 586 69.79 51.97 -51.34
CA THR A 586 70.98 51.10 -51.27
C THR A 586 70.55 49.62 -51.26
N LYS A 587 71.49 48.68 -51.42
CA LYS A 587 71.22 47.25 -51.69
C LYS A 587 71.39 46.35 -50.46
N SER A 588 70.78 45.17 -50.55
CA SER A 588 71.01 43.95 -49.75
C SER A 588 72.51 43.54 -49.73
N PRO A 589 72.95 42.64 -48.81
CA PRO A 589 72.69 41.21 -49.04
C PRO A 589 72.42 40.33 -47.80
N THR A 590 71.80 39.18 -48.07
CA THR A 590 71.81 37.96 -47.24
C THR A 590 73.16 37.25 -47.26
N PHE A 591 73.55 36.52 -46.21
CA PHE A 591 74.13 35.16 -46.36
C PHE A 591 74.09 34.32 -45.06
N TYR A 592 74.48 33.04 -45.18
CA TYR A 592 74.43 31.95 -44.19
C TYR A 592 75.40 32.08 -42.99
N GLY A 593 75.17 31.32 -41.90
CA GLY A 593 76.19 31.04 -40.87
C GLY A 593 75.72 30.27 -39.63
N SER A 594 75.88 28.94 -39.66
CA SER A 594 75.64 27.93 -38.61
C SER A 594 76.12 28.20 -37.16
N ASP A 595 75.31 27.74 -36.20
CA ASP A 595 75.60 27.16 -34.86
C ASP A 595 77.00 27.28 -34.23
N SER A 596 77.05 27.80 -32.98
CA SER A 596 77.78 27.15 -31.87
C SER A 596 77.30 27.64 -30.49
N ASP A 597 77.58 26.85 -29.46
CA ASP A 597 77.00 26.88 -28.11
C ASP A 597 77.49 27.97 -27.12
N LEU A 598 76.76 28.06 -25.99
CA LEU A 598 77.22 28.44 -24.64
C LEU A 598 77.67 29.89 -24.36
N ALA A 599 76.71 30.73 -23.96
CA ALA A 599 76.92 31.77 -22.93
C ALA A 599 75.64 32.03 -22.12
N GLN A 600 75.69 31.85 -20.79
CA GLN A 600 74.57 32.17 -19.89
C GLN A 600 74.61 33.64 -19.42
N ARG A 601 73.47 34.34 -19.43
CA ARG A 601 73.13 35.43 -18.46
C ARG A 601 71.61 35.68 -18.42
N PRO A 602 71.06 36.23 -17.32
CA PRO A 602 69.64 36.03 -16.98
C PRO A 602 68.69 37.09 -17.53
N LEU A 603 67.47 36.67 -17.87
CA LEU A 603 66.34 37.56 -18.11
C LEU A 603 65.68 37.99 -16.78
N GLN A 604 65.48 39.29 -16.62
CA GLN A 604 64.79 39.88 -15.48
C GLN A 604 63.29 39.57 -15.53
N LYS A 605 62.73 39.02 -14.43
CA LYS A 605 61.27 38.97 -14.23
C LYS A 605 60.79 40.28 -13.62
N LYS A 606 59.79 40.93 -14.22
CA LYS A 606 59.03 42.01 -13.57
C LYS A 606 58.20 41.42 -12.42
N PRO A 607 58.02 42.13 -11.29
CA PRO A 607 57.23 41.66 -10.17
C PRO A 607 55.73 41.72 -10.48
N THR A 608 54.99 40.66 -10.13
CA THR A 608 53.53 40.68 -10.02
C THR A 608 53.13 41.08 -8.60
N PRO A 609 52.13 41.96 -8.40
CA PRO A 609 51.74 42.44 -7.09
C PRO A 609 51.08 41.33 -6.25
N SER A 610 51.55 41.15 -5.02
CA SER A 610 50.95 40.25 -4.03
C SER A 610 49.77 40.91 -3.33
N TYR A 611 48.55 40.44 -3.58
CA TYR A 611 47.37 40.86 -2.83
C TYR A 611 47.27 40.11 -1.50
N VAL A 612 47.18 40.84 -0.39
CA VAL A 612 47.01 40.29 0.96
C VAL A 612 45.51 40.19 1.26
N GLY A 613 44.99 38.96 1.32
CA GLY A 613 43.62 38.71 1.77
C GLY A 613 43.54 38.60 3.29
N ILE A 614 42.84 39.54 3.93
CA ILE A 614 42.60 39.52 5.38
C ILE A 614 41.43 38.57 5.68
N PHE A 615 41.70 37.47 6.36
CA PHE A 615 40.67 36.57 6.88
C PHE A 615 40.24 37.01 8.29
N ALA A 616 39.00 37.47 8.43
CA ALA A 616 38.38 37.66 9.73
C ALA A 616 37.97 36.30 10.32
N SER A 617 38.53 35.94 11.47
CA SER A 617 38.20 34.68 12.16
C SER A 617 36.91 34.84 12.97
N VAL A 618 35.84 34.17 12.53
CA VAL A 618 34.58 34.06 13.28
C VAL A 618 34.60 32.75 14.06
N LYS A 619 34.62 32.83 15.39
CA LYS A 619 34.42 31.65 16.26
C LYS A 619 32.93 31.26 16.31
N PRO A 620 32.59 29.96 16.38
CA PRO A 620 31.27 29.54 16.80
C PRO A 620 31.03 29.86 18.29
N PRO A 621 29.77 29.99 18.73
CA PRO A 621 29.44 30.13 20.15
C PRO A 621 29.75 28.83 20.90
N PHE A 622 30.19 28.95 22.14
CA PHE A 622 30.29 27.85 23.11
C PHE A 622 29.14 27.98 24.10
N GLU A 623 28.55 26.85 24.50
CA GLU A 623 27.57 26.79 25.58
C GLU A 623 28.25 27.07 26.93
N SER A 624 27.59 27.86 27.78
CA SER A 624 28.13 28.29 29.07
C SER A 624 27.68 27.37 30.20
N SER A 625 28.58 26.53 30.71
CA SER A 625 28.43 25.85 32.00
C SER A 625 28.95 26.74 33.14
N SER A 626 28.24 26.77 34.27
CA SER A 626 28.68 27.45 35.50
C SER A 626 28.18 26.76 36.77
N GLU A 627 29.13 26.22 37.53
CA GLU A 627 29.05 25.85 38.96
C GLU A 627 28.91 27.14 39.82
N SER A 628 28.49 27.19 41.09
CA SER A 628 27.90 26.27 42.11
C SER A 628 27.18 27.16 43.18
N GLU A 629 26.80 26.83 44.43
CA GLU A 629 27.01 25.71 45.37
C GLU A 629 25.94 25.77 46.53
N ARG A 630 25.83 24.69 47.34
CA ARG A 630 25.23 24.61 48.72
C ARG A 630 23.70 24.80 48.90
N GLY A 631 23.07 23.83 49.59
CA GLY A 631 21.74 24.01 50.23
C GLY A 631 20.97 22.74 50.64
N SER A 632 21.42 22.00 51.66
CA SER A 632 20.71 20.83 52.25
C SER A 632 20.02 21.22 53.59
N PRO A 633 19.21 20.37 54.28
CA PRO A 633 18.77 18.98 53.98
C PRO A 633 17.27 18.64 54.26
N GLY A 634 16.84 17.40 53.96
CA GLY A 634 15.65 16.72 54.54
C GLY A 634 14.37 16.71 53.67
N THR A 635 13.37 15.82 53.85
CA THR A 635 13.24 14.60 54.70
C THR A 635 12.07 13.71 54.18
N TYR A 636 12.00 12.43 54.58
CA TYR A 636 10.84 11.49 54.49
C TYR A 636 10.35 10.93 53.12
N SER A 637 10.88 9.74 52.79
CA SER A 637 10.20 8.42 52.75
C SER A 637 8.96 8.08 51.86
N PRO A 638 8.68 6.78 51.60
CA PRO A 638 7.91 6.33 50.42
C PRO A 638 6.72 5.36 50.69
N THR A 639 6.03 4.95 49.61
CA THR A 639 5.20 3.71 49.45
C THR A 639 5.21 3.33 47.95
N THR A 640 5.65 2.13 47.51
CA THR A 640 4.94 0.81 47.42
C THR A 640 3.68 0.83 46.52
N SER A 641 3.33 -0.19 45.71
CA SER A 641 3.75 -1.61 45.60
C SER A 641 3.33 -2.16 44.20
N SER A 642 4.11 -2.98 43.47
CA SER A 642 4.18 -4.48 43.49
C SER A 642 2.81 -5.19 43.55
N TRP A 643 2.49 -6.23 42.76
CA TRP A 643 3.28 -7.26 42.03
C TRP A 643 2.78 -7.45 40.57
N GLY A 644 3.28 -8.35 39.71
CA GLY A 644 4.35 -9.38 39.83
C GLY A 644 4.52 -10.21 38.54
N GLY A 645 5.33 -11.26 38.55
CA GLY A 645 5.56 -12.12 37.37
C GLY A 645 6.31 -13.42 37.67
N GLY A 646 6.60 -14.20 36.62
CA GLY A 646 7.35 -15.46 36.63
C GLY A 646 7.14 -16.22 35.32
N SER A 647 7.88 -17.28 34.99
CA SER A 647 9.20 -17.73 35.45
C SER A 647 9.71 -18.75 34.42
N TYR A 648 11.00 -18.78 34.10
CA TYR A 648 11.60 -19.83 33.25
C TYR A 648 12.14 -21.00 34.07
N GLY A 649 12.25 -22.17 33.42
CA GLY A 649 12.79 -23.43 33.94
C GLY A 649 12.15 -24.61 33.18
N ASP A 650 12.86 -25.52 32.52
CA ASP A 650 14.32 -25.67 32.32
C ASP A 650 14.71 -25.61 30.82
#